data_AF-A0AAU0MQE7-F1
#
_entry.id   AF-A0AAU0MQE7-F1
#
_cell.length_a   1.000
_cell.length_b   1.000
_cell.length_c   1.000
_cell.angle_alpha   90.00
_cell.angle_beta   90.00
_cell.angle_gamma   90.00
#
_symmetry.space_group_name_H-M   'P 1'
#
loop_
_entity.id
_entity.type
_entity.pdbx_description
1 polymer ?
#
loop_
_entity_poly.entity_id
_entity_poly.type
_entity_poly.pdbx_seq_one_letter_code
_entity_poly.pdbx_strand_id
1 'polypeptide(L)'
;MPDASQLDVLLICGSHRSGTSALTRTFNLLGYGAPRTLIKSNKSNRSGHWESEPLARLNDSLLQKGGLTWDAWGKGHLDRLRVQDRRDFIEDLHSLLASEFPPGQPWVVKCPRICRLLPYYLEAFEQKEASLKIVIPVRNPLEVMKSLEVRNGMSQAAAGLLWLRYMLETVEASANVPRTFMAYEDFLDDPVLLMGKIVDQLDLDPPFPIDGVADQIAAFADTGLRHHQRTPIEVAHDPVTEVWISDAYAALLLLCKEPTTKEALERLAQIKAKLDAADPILGTIAGALEAEADEHRVEFERRLKLVQDSLTEAHSQVEIQTKQLSDYSTKLDLAETEAAAARSETLDLSKLREADAEELKKIRQELAELRKTPKLSAEATKAMKEAKDLQDRLKATEKELRQQSRQFWRLKDELSWSKGMIRQYEASTSWRVTRPLRTIMRSIRGLRTPNTQSELPPPAKDLKSDHAVEATKKTAKSGTYNKSDIATLVASKAFDKTYYLSHYPESQLHPEGPEAHYLESGWRKGFKPNPTFDTKAYLAAHPDLKTVDTCPLLHFIKTEESAVKANAKKALNGSGRAPRIAVFTAIVDGYDDLKEPEIISEHADYFVFTNSKVSKNSVWKPMPLEYVSHDPTRTARFVKTHPHLYFADYDWAIWVDANLLLVEKPEALLPDPGSKSKVLTWHHPLRNCVYQEGDECIKRGKDDADIISQHMERLRARDYPVEAGMFETSVMVSRMGDRDVEGMFKQWWADIARWSRRDQLSLPVVLNGLDLDVGYLARAGICMRTDPRFVYFGHNK
;
A
#
# COMPACT_ATOMS: atom_id res chain seq x y z
N MET A 1 15.55 -25.00 -51.90
CA MET A 1 14.43 -25.78 -52.47
C MET A 1 14.94 -26.68 -53.58
N PRO A 2 14.34 -27.87 -53.81
CA PRO A 2 14.62 -28.64 -55.01
C PRO A 2 14.36 -27.81 -56.28
N ASP A 3 15.09 -28.09 -57.36
CA ASP A 3 14.79 -27.55 -58.70
C ASP A 3 13.43 -28.11 -59.12
N ALA A 4 12.42 -27.25 -59.25
CA ALA A 4 11.05 -27.72 -59.29
C ALA A 4 10.18 -26.94 -60.28
N SER A 5 10.20 -27.39 -61.54
CA SER A 5 9.11 -27.16 -62.48
C SER A 5 7.81 -27.94 -62.12
N GLN A 6 7.70 -28.47 -60.89
CA GLN A 6 6.61 -29.34 -60.41
C GLN A 6 6.31 -29.24 -58.88
N LEU A 7 6.72 -28.17 -58.18
CA LEU A 7 6.38 -28.04 -56.74
C LEU A 7 5.02 -27.38 -56.56
N ASP A 8 4.01 -28.14 -56.15
CA ASP A 8 2.71 -27.61 -55.74
C ASP A 8 2.74 -27.12 -54.28
N VAL A 9 2.39 -25.86 -54.08
CA VAL A 9 2.36 -25.20 -52.77
C VAL A 9 0.99 -24.59 -52.53
N LEU A 10 0.43 -24.92 -51.37
CA LEU A 10 -0.79 -24.32 -50.85
C LEU A 10 -0.47 -23.43 -49.65
N LEU A 11 -0.71 -22.12 -49.78
CA LEU A 11 -0.59 -21.19 -48.65
C LEU A 11 -1.94 -21.00 -47.96
N ILE A 12 -1.95 -21.18 -46.64
CA ILE A 12 -3.09 -20.83 -45.80
C ILE A 12 -2.85 -19.44 -45.20
N CYS A 13 -3.50 -18.42 -45.78
CA CYS A 13 -3.33 -17.02 -45.40
C CYS A 13 -4.58 -16.51 -44.67
N GLY A 14 -4.58 -16.65 -43.35
CA GLY A 14 -5.64 -16.10 -42.51
C GLY A 14 -5.06 -15.45 -41.27
N SER A 15 -5.80 -14.48 -40.72
CA SER A 15 -5.41 -13.83 -39.47
C SER A 15 -5.34 -14.84 -38.32
N HIS A 16 -4.65 -14.44 -37.24
CA HIS A 16 -4.58 -15.27 -36.04
C HIS A 16 -6.01 -15.61 -35.56
N ARG A 17 -6.19 -16.85 -35.08
CA ARG A 17 -7.46 -17.37 -34.51
C ARG A 17 -8.61 -17.55 -35.52
N SER A 18 -8.36 -17.40 -36.82
CA SER A 18 -9.34 -17.62 -37.90
C SER A 18 -9.46 -19.09 -38.36
N GLY A 19 -9.17 -20.06 -37.49
CA GLY A 19 -9.32 -21.48 -37.85
C GLY A 19 -8.24 -22.07 -38.76
N THR A 20 -7.17 -21.32 -39.06
CA THR A 20 -6.09 -21.73 -39.98
C THR A 20 -5.46 -23.08 -39.64
N SER A 21 -5.32 -23.41 -38.34
CA SER A 21 -4.77 -24.71 -37.90
C SER A 21 -5.65 -25.91 -38.27
N ALA A 22 -6.98 -25.77 -38.20
CA ALA A 22 -7.89 -26.85 -38.55
C ALA A 22 -7.83 -27.15 -40.06
N LEU A 23 -7.74 -26.09 -40.87
CA LEU A 23 -7.59 -26.21 -42.31
C LEU A 23 -6.23 -26.82 -42.70
N THR A 24 -5.13 -26.36 -42.10
CA THR A 24 -3.79 -26.95 -42.34
C THR A 24 -3.76 -28.44 -41.98
N ARG A 25 -4.40 -28.83 -40.87
CA ARG A 25 -4.52 -30.24 -40.49
C ARG A 25 -5.35 -31.03 -41.51
N THR A 26 -6.42 -30.46 -42.03
CA THR A 26 -7.27 -31.10 -43.06
C THR A 26 -6.46 -31.40 -44.32
N PHE A 27 -5.71 -30.42 -44.85
CA PHE A 27 -4.84 -30.65 -46.01
C PHE A 27 -3.72 -31.66 -45.72
N ASN A 28 -3.18 -31.68 -44.51
CA ASN A 28 -2.22 -32.71 -44.13
C ASN A 28 -2.82 -34.13 -44.16
N LEU A 29 -4.09 -34.30 -43.76
CA LEU A 29 -4.80 -35.57 -43.91
C LEU A 29 -5.03 -35.94 -45.38
N LEU A 30 -5.22 -34.95 -46.25
CA LEU A 30 -5.30 -35.13 -47.72
C LEU A 30 -3.94 -35.45 -48.37
N GLY A 31 -2.86 -35.56 -47.59
CA GLY A 31 -1.54 -35.98 -48.06
C GLY A 31 -0.57 -34.84 -48.36
N TYR A 32 -0.94 -33.59 -48.02
CA TYR A 32 -0.01 -32.47 -48.12
C TYR A 32 1.07 -32.55 -47.04
N GLY A 33 2.31 -32.31 -47.45
CA GLY A 33 3.47 -32.22 -46.58
C GLY A 33 3.33 -31.07 -45.59
N ALA A 34 3.38 -31.40 -44.30
CA ALA A 34 3.41 -30.45 -43.19
C ALA A 34 4.86 -30.23 -42.71
N PRO A 35 5.16 -29.11 -42.03
CA PRO A 35 6.52 -28.83 -41.58
C PRO A 35 6.98 -29.80 -40.49
N ARG A 36 8.27 -30.15 -40.52
CA ARG A 36 8.92 -31.04 -39.53
C ARG A 36 8.89 -30.48 -38.12
N THR A 37 9.12 -29.17 -37.96
CA THR A 37 9.29 -28.55 -36.63
C THR A 37 8.07 -27.73 -36.24
N LEU A 38 7.05 -28.39 -35.65
CA LEU A 38 5.81 -27.73 -35.26
C LEU A 38 5.92 -26.92 -33.96
N ILE A 39 5.30 -25.73 -33.94
CA ILE A 39 5.03 -25.02 -32.68
C ILE A 39 4.18 -25.91 -31.77
N LYS A 40 4.71 -26.19 -30.56
CA LYS A 40 4.08 -27.08 -29.57
C LYS A 40 2.65 -26.65 -29.24
N SER A 41 1.77 -27.63 -29.04
CA SER A 41 0.42 -27.40 -28.53
C SER A 41 0.49 -26.75 -27.14
N ASN A 42 -0.52 -25.94 -26.82
CA ASN A 42 -0.60 -25.24 -25.53
C ASN A 42 -2.06 -25.11 -25.08
N LYS A 43 -2.29 -24.51 -23.90
CA LYS A 43 -3.65 -24.33 -23.35
C LYS A 43 -4.59 -23.58 -24.32
N SER A 44 -4.07 -22.70 -25.17
CA SER A 44 -4.84 -21.91 -26.14
C SER A 44 -5.11 -22.60 -27.48
N ASN A 45 -4.45 -23.73 -27.74
CA ASN A 45 -4.66 -24.58 -28.92
C ASN A 45 -4.19 -26.02 -28.61
N ARG A 46 -5.12 -26.85 -28.14
CA ARG A 46 -4.84 -28.21 -27.67
C ARG A 46 -4.54 -29.18 -28.83
N SER A 47 -5.08 -28.93 -30.03
CA SER A 47 -4.88 -29.74 -31.24
C SER A 47 -3.59 -29.42 -32.00
N GLY A 48 -2.80 -28.46 -31.52
CA GLY A 48 -1.54 -28.03 -32.15
C GLY A 48 -1.72 -26.90 -33.15
N HIS A 49 -0.66 -26.11 -33.35
CA HIS A 49 -0.73 -24.92 -34.22
C HIS A 49 -0.55 -25.23 -35.70
N TRP A 50 0.10 -26.35 -36.04
CA TRP A 50 0.40 -26.72 -37.44
C TRP A 50 1.18 -25.61 -38.17
N GLU A 51 2.09 -24.96 -37.45
CA GLU A 51 2.97 -23.89 -37.93
C GLU A 51 4.42 -24.32 -37.72
N SER A 52 5.30 -24.02 -38.68
CA SER A 52 6.74 -24.19 -38.51
C SER A 52 7.28 -23.14 -37.54
N GLU A 53 7.88 -23.59 -36.44
CA GLU A 53 8.49 -22.70 -35.44
C GLU A 53 9.68 -21.91 -36.02
N PRO A 54 10.62 -22.53 -36.77
CA PRO A 54 11.64 -21.79 -37.50
C PRO A 54 11.08 -20.74 -38.47
N LEU A 55 10.01 -21.07 -39.21
CA LEU A 55 9.41 -20.15 -40.18
C LEU A 55 8.78 -18.93 -39.49
N ALA A 56 8.12 -19.15 -38.36
CA ALA A 56 7.57 -18.06 -37.55
C ALA A 56 8.69 -17.09 -37.09
N ARG A 57 9.84 -17.61 -36.65
CA ARG A 57 11.01 -16.80 -36.28
C ARG A 57 11.58 -16.01 -37.45
N LEU A 58 11.71 -16.64 -38.62
CA LEU A 58 12.20 -15.96 -39.82
C LEU A 58 11.25 -14.80 -40.21
N ASN A 59 9.94 -15.04 -40.15
CA ASN A 59 8.94 -14.01 -40.40
C ASN A 59 9.00 -12.87 -39.37
N ASP A 60 9.15 -13.18 -38.08
CA ASP A 60 9.33 -12.16 -37.03
C ASP A 60 10.57 -11.30 -37.28
N SER A 61 11.68 -11.90 -37.72
CA SER A 61 12.90 -11.17 -38.07
C SER A 61 12.68 -10.14 -39.18
N LEU A 62 11.96 -10.51 -40.26
CA LEU A 62 11.66 -9.57 -41.35
C LEU A 62 10.67 -8.48 -40.91
N LEU A 63 9.63 -8.84 -40.15
CA LEU A 63 8.69 -7.87 -39.58
C LEU A 63 9.42 -6.80 -38.75
N GLN A 64 10.36 -7.22 -37.91
CA GLN A 64 11.17 -6.30 -37.09
C GLN A 64 11.99 -5.33 -37.94
N LYS A 65 12.59 -5.80 -39.04
CA LYS A 65 13.29 -4.91 -39.99
C LYS A 65 12.35 -3.87 -40.62
N GLY A 66 11.06 -4.19 -40.74
CA GLY A 66 10.00 -3.28 -41.16
C GLY A 66 9.41 -2.41 -40.05
N GLY A 67 9.95 -2.46 -38.83
CA GLY A 67 9.45 -1.73 -37.67
C GLY A 67 8.18 -2.32 -37.05
N LEU A 68 7.93 -3.61 -37.25
CA LEU A 68 6.69 -4.28 -36.85
C LEU A 68 6.95 -5.48 -35.94
N THR A 69 5.95 -5.80 -35.14
CA THR A 69 5.77 -7.09 -34.46
C THR A 69 4.54 -7.80 -35.02
N TRP A 70 4.34 -9.08 -34.69
CA TRP A 70 3.19 -9.86 -35.20
C TRP A 70 1.83 -9.31 -34.76
N ASP A 71 1.78 -8.57 -33.66
CA ASP A 71 0.58 -7.97 -33.07
C ASP A 71 0.39 -6.50 -33.49
N ALA A 72 1.28 -5.97 -34.33
CA ALA A 72 1.15 -4.63 -34.86
C ALA A 72 0.10 -4.57 -35.98
N TRP A 73 -0.93 -3.75 -35.80
CA TRP A 73 -1.93 -3.45 -36.82
C TRP A 73 -1.49 -2.36 -37.81
N GLY A 74 -0.39 -1.65 -37.50
CA GLY A 74 0.16 -0.58 -38.33
C GLY A 74 0.73 -1.07 -39.66
N LYS A 75 0.85 -0.20 -40.68
CA LYS A 75 1.40 -0.58 -42.00
C LYS A 75 2.90 -0.90 -41.93
N GLY A 76 3.66 -0.16 -41.12
CA GLY A 76 5.12 -0.29 -41.03
C GLY A 76 5.85 0.13 -42.31
N HIS A 77 7.06 -0.38 -42.52
CA HIS A 77 7.96 0.02 -43.60
C HIS A 77 8.46 -1.16 -44.45
N LEU A 78 7.64 -2.21 -44.60
CA LEU A 78 7.98 -3.38 -45.40
C LEU A 78 8.26 -3.00 -46.88
N ASP A 79 7.49 -2.06 -47.43
CA ASP A 79 7.67 -1.50 -48.77
C ASP A 79 9.00 -0.75 -48.97
N ARG A 80 9.71 -0.41 -47.88
CA ARG A 80 10.96 0.37 -47.88
C ARG A 80 12.16 -0.41 -47.35
N LEU A 81 12.06 -1.73 -47.23
CA LEU A 81 13.19 -2.55 -46.81
C LEU A 81 14.38 -2.41 -47.76
N ARG A 82 15.60 -2.54 -47.22
CA ARG A 82 16.81 -2.55 -48.04
C ARG A 82 16.77 -3.73 -49.00
N VAL A 83 17.26 -3.53 -50.22
CA VAL A 83 17.34 -4.58 -51.25
C VAL A 83 18.06 -5.83 -50.71
N GLN A 84 19.10 -5.64 -49.89
CA GLN A 84 19.82 -6.75 -49.28
C GLN A 84 18.95 -7.54 -48.28
N ASP A 85 18.21 -6.87 -47.40
CA ASP A 85 17.35 -7.55 -46.42
C ASP A 85 16.26 -8.40 -47.09
N ARG A 86 15.71 -7.91 -48.20
CA ARG A 86 14.76 -8.65 -49.05
C ARG A 86 15.40 -9.90 -49.64
N ARG A 87 16.60 -9.77 -50.22
CA ARG A 87 17.34 -10.90 -50.81
C ARG A 87 17.70 -11.95 -49.76
N ASP A 88 18.27 -11.52 -48.64
CA ASP A 88 18.66 -12.40 -47.53
C ASP A 88 17.45 -13.20 -47.03
N PHE A 89 16.30 -12.53 -46.84
CA PHE A 89 15.08 -13.20 -46.41
C PHE A 89 14.61 -14.26 -47.41
N ILE A 90 14.63 -13.97 -48.71
CA ILE A 90 14.19 -14.93 -49.74
C ILE A 90 15.12 -16.14 -49.79
N GLU A 91 16.43 -15.93 -49.70
CA GLU A 91 17.43 -17.00 -49.68
C GLU A 91 17.28 -17.89 -48.43
N ASP A 92 17.12 -17.26 -47.26
CA ASP A 92 16.84 -17.94 -46.00
C ASP A 92 15.51 -18.72 -46.08
N LEU A 93 14.48 -18.13 -46.67
CA LEU A 93 13.17 -18.76 -46.85
C LEU A 93 13.26 -19.99 -47.76
N HIS A 94 13.99 -19.92 -48.87
CA HIS A 94 14.22 -21.07 -49.77
C HIS A 94 14.95 -22.21 -49.08
N SER A 95 15.96 -21.87 -48.27
CA SER A 95 16.75 -22.83 -47.52
C SER A 95 15.90 -23.48 -46.43
N LEU A 96 15.14 -22.67 -45.71
CA LEU A 96 14.30 -23.13 -44.62
C LEU A 96 13.18 -24.04 -45.10
N LEU A 97 12.42 -23.63 -46.12
CA LEU A 97 11.31 -24.42 -46.66
C LEU A 97 11.79 -25.78 -47.18
N ALA A 98 12.96 -25.84 -47.82
CA ALA A 98 13.56 -27.09 -48.28
C ALA A 98 13.96 -28.04 -47.13
N SER A 99 14.34 -27.49 -45.98
CA SER A 99 14.72 -28.27 -44.80
C SER A 99 13.51 -28.75 -43.98
N GLU A 100 12.45 -27.93 -43.95
CA GLU A 100 11.28 -28.13 -43.11
C GLU A 100 10.20 -28.98 -43.77
N PHE A 101 10.07 -28.95 -45.10
CA PHE A 101 9.00 -29.66 -45.82
C PHE A 101 9.52 -30.91 -46.55
N PRO A 102 8.75 -32.00 -46.57
CA PRO A 102 9.17 -33.25 -47.19
C PRO A 102 9.27 -33.12 -48.72
N PRO A 103 10.30 -33.68 -49.37
CA PRO A 103 10.38 -33.72 -50.83
C PRO A 103 9.35 -34.69 -51.42
N GLY A 104 8.90 -34.43 -52.65
CA GLY A 104 8.05 -35.35 -53.42
C GLY A 104 6.56 -35.36 -53.01
N GLN A 105 6.11 -34.36 -52.25
CA GLN A 105 4.71 -34.16 -51.87
C GLN A 105 4.32 -32.69 -52.09
N PRO A 106 3.04 -32.38 -52.38
CA PRO A 106 2.57 -31.01 -52.37
C PRO A 106 2.65 -30.45 -50.95
N TRP A 107 2.96 -29.16 -50.79
CA TRP A 107 3.19 -28.55 -49.47
C TRP A 107 1.97 -27.76 -49.00
N VAL A 108 1.64 -27.85 -47.71
CA VAL A 108 0.71 -26.92 -47.07
C VAL A 108 1.47 -26.04 -46.07
N VAL A 109 1.64 -24.77 -46.43
CA VAL A 109 2.44 -23.81 -45.66
C VAL A 109 1.49 -22.85 -44.94
N LYS A 110 1.65 -22.76 -43.61
CA LYS A 110 0.85 -21.87 -42.77
C LYS A 110 1.69 -21.15 -41.74
N CYS A 111 1.54 -19.83 -41.73
CA CYS A 111 1.89 -18.97 -40.61
C CYS A 111 1.04 -17.69 -40.77
N PRO A 112 0.27 -17.23 -39.77
CA PRO A 112 -0.56 -16.04 -39.93
C PRO A 112 0.21 -14.80 -40.40
N ARG A 113 1.50 -14.69 -40.03
CA ARG A 113 2.40 -13.61 -40.46
C ARG A 113 2.58 -13.53 -41.97
N ILE A 114 2.35 -14.62 -42.70
CA ILE A 114 2.40 -14.64 -44.16
C ILE A 114 1.40 -13.64 -44.74
N CYS A 115 0.26 -13.37 -44.07
CA CYS A 115 -0.68 -12.33 -44.51
C CYS A 115 -0.01 -10.96 -44.73
N ARG A 116 0.96 -10.62 -43.87
CA ARG A 116 1.73 -9.37 -43.89
C ARG A 116 2.90 -9.41 -44.88
N LEU A 117 3.44 -10.61 -45.09
CA LEU A 117 4.68 -10.84 -45.83
C LEU A 117 4.42 -11.50 -47.20
N LEU A 118 3.17 -11.63 -47.60
CA LEU A 118 2.75 -12.39 -48.78
C LEU A 118 3.52 -11.97 -50.04
N PRO A 119 3.76 -10.67 -50.34
CA PRO A 119 4.55 -10.27 -51.50
C PRO A 119 5.94 -10.93 -51.59
N TYR A 120 6.63 -11.14 -50.46
CA TYR A 120 7.94 -11.81 -50.43
C TYR A 120 7.82 -13.31 -50.65
N TYR A 121 6.75 -13.93 -50.18
CA TYR A 121 6.48 -15.34 -50.44
C TYR A 121 6.13 -15.56 -51.91
N LEU A 122 5.34 -14.68 -52.52
CA LEU A 122 5.03 -14.73 -53.95
C LEU A 122 6.31 -14.67 -54.78
N GLU A 123 7.18 -13.70 -54.50
CA GLU A 123 8.47 -13.58 -55.18
C GLU A 123 9.36 -14.82 -54.95
N ALA A 124 9.42 -15.35 -53.72
CA ALA A 124 10.23 -16.52 -53.42
C ALA A 124 9.74 -17.75 -54.19
N PHE A 125 8.44 -17.97 -54.30
CA PHE A 125 7.89 -19.11 -55.04
C PHE A 125 7.96 -18.90 -56.56
N GLU A 126 7.82 -17.67 -57.04
CA GLU A 126 8.01 -17.31 -58.46
C GLU A 126 9.45 -17.59 -58.92
N GLN A 127 10.47 -17.23 -58.12
CA GLN A 127 11.88 -17.56 -58.41
C GLN A 127 12.18 -19.06 -58.48
N LYS A 128 11.27 -19.90 -58.00
CA LYS A 128 11.37 -21.36 -58.03
C LYS A 128 10.36 -22.02 -58.97
N GLU A 129 9.62 -21.21 -59.75
CA GLU A 129 8.58 -21.67 -60.69
C GLU A 129 7.56 -22.61 -60.02
N ALA A 130 7.29 -22.41 -58.73
CA ALA A 130 6.37 -23.25 -57.98
C ALA A 130 4.91 -22.92 -58.34
N SER A 131 4.08 -23.97 -58.42
CA SER A 131 2.63 -23.86 -58.60
C SER A 131 2.00 -23.45 -57.27
N LEU A 132 1.72 -22.15 -57.13
CA LEU A 132 1.25 -21.57 -55.87
C LEU A 132 -0.27 -21.30 -55.91
N LYS A 133 -0.97 -21.79 -54.88
CA LYS A 133 -2.40 -21.55 -54.66
C LYS A 133 -2.65 -21.09 -53.23
N ILE A 134 -3.70 -20.30 -53.00
CA ILE A 134 -3.95 -19.65 -51.70
C ILE A 134 -5.36 -19.94 -51.20
N VAL A 135 -5.49 -20.34 -49.93
CA VAL A 135 -6.78 -20.41 -49.23
C VAL A 135 -6.82 -19.37 -48.12
N ILE A 136 -7.85 -18.53 -48.13
CA ILE A 136 -8.04 -17.42 -47.20
C ILE A 136 -9.24 -17.73 -46.29
N PRO A 137 -9.01 -18.27 -45.07
CA PRO A 137 -10.09 -18.49 -44.13
C PRO A 137 -10.56 -17.16 -43.51
N VAL A 138 -11.88 -16.96 -43.55
CA VAL A 138 -12.59 -15.82 -43.00
C VAL A 138 -13.36 -16.31 -41.78
N ARG A 139 -13.14 -15.71 -40.63
CA ARG A 139 -13.89 -16.01 -39.40
C ARG A 139 -14.54 -14.73 -38.88
N ASN A 140 -15.68 -14.87 -38.21
CA ASN A 140 -16.32 -13.76 -37.51
C ASN A 140 -15.30 -12.94 -36.68
N PRO A 141 -15.13 -11.63 -36.97
CA PRO A 141 -14.11 -10.80 -36.32
C PRO A 141 -14.33 -10.69 -34.80
N LEU A 142 -15.58 -10.69 -34.32
CA LEU A 142 -15.88 -10.61 -32.88
C LEU A 142 -15.38 -11.85 -32.12
N GLU A 143 -15.45 -13.03 -32.74
CA GLU A 143 -14.88 -14.25 -32.16
C GLU A 143 -13.35 -14.21 -32.14
N VAL A 144 -12.74 -13.69 -33.21
CA VAL A 144 -11.28 -13.51 -33.29
C VAL A 144 -10.81 -12.53 -32.22
N MET A 145 -11.47 -11.37 -32.11
CA MET A 145 -11.17 -10.33 -31.12
C MET A 145 -11.29 -10.86 -29.70
N LYS A 146 -12.38 -11.58 -29.38
CA LYS A 146 -12.55 -12.21 -28.07
C LYS A 146 -11.47 -13.26 -27.78
N SER A 147 -11.10 -14.06 -28.78
CA SER A 147 -10.03 -15.04 -28.62
C SER A 147 -8.66 -14.40 -28.40
N LEU A 148 -8.37 -13.27 -29.03
CA LEU A 148 -7.10 -12.55 -28.86
C LEU A 148 -7.04 -11.82 -27.52
N GLU A 149 -8.15 -11.25 -27.05
CA GLU A 149 -8.24 -10.67 -25.70
C GLU A 149 -7.93 -11.72 -24.63
N VAL A 150 -8.59 -12.89 -24.67
CA VAL A 150 -8.38 -13.96 -23.67
C VAL A 150 -6.95 -14.51 -23.73
N ARG A 151 -6.34 -14.58 -24.92
CA ARG A 151 -5.01 -15.17 -25.09
C ARG A 151 -3.88 -14.20 -24.76
N ASN A 152 -4.01 -12.94 -25.16
CA ASN A 152 -2.92 -11.97 -25.22
C ASN A 152 -3.18 -10.71 -24.39
N GLY A 153 -4.37 -10.54 -23.80
CA GLY A 153 -4.76 -9.31 -23.12
C GLY A 153 -4.98 -8.13 -24.08
N MET A 154 -5.09 -8.39 -25.38
CA MET A 154 -5.25 -7.37 -26.41
C MET A 154 -6.63 -6.71 -26.30
N SER A 155 -6.67 -5.38 -26.44
CA SER A 155 -7.95 -4.65 -26.46
C SER A 155 -8.79 -5.05 -27.67
N GLN A 156 -10.11 -5.00 -27.55
CA GLN A 156 -11.03 -5.33 -28.65
C GLN A 156 -10.72 -4.50 -29.91
N ALA A 157 -10.48 -3.19 -29.75
CA ALA A 157 -10.15 -2.30 -30.87
C ALA A 157 -8.84 -2.70 -31.57
N ALA A 158 -7.77 -2.96 -30.83
CA ALA A 158 -6.49 -3.38 -31.39
C ALA A 158 -6.60 -4.75 -32.09
N ALA A 159 -7.31 -5.70 -31.50
CA ALA A 159 -7.55 -7.01 -32.09
C ALA A 159 -8.38 -6.92 -33.38
N GLY A 160 -9.36 -6.01 -33.43
CA GLY A 160 -10.19 -5.75 -34.60
C GLY A 160 -9.37 -5.13 -35.74
N LEU A 161 -8.54 -4.13 -35.44
CA LEU A 161 -7.62 -3.51 -36.41
C LEU A 161 -6.57 -4.51 -36.93
N LEU A 162 -6.03 -5.36 -36.05
CA LEU A 162 -5.09 -6.41 -36.44
C LEU A 162 -5.74 -7.41 -37.41
N TRP A 163 -6.93 -7.90 -37.07
CA TRP A 163 -7.71 -8.77 -37.95
C TRP A 163 -7.95 -8.11 -39.30
N LEU A 164 -8.42 -6.86 -39.31
CA LEU A 164 -8.73 -6.10 -40.51
C LEU A 164 -7.49 -5.95 -41.40
N ARG A 165 -6.37 -5.55 -40.80
CA ARG A 165 -5.10 -5.36 -41.51
C ARG A 165 -4.63 -6.63 -42.20
N TYR A 166 -4.63 -7.76 -41.49
CA TYR A 166 -4.21 -9.06 -42.02
C TYR A 166 -5.08 -9.49 -43.21
N MET A 167 -6.40 -9.33 -43.11
CA MET A 167 -7.32 -9.71 -44.18
C MET A 167 -7.14 -8.81 -45.42
N LEU A 168 -7.06 -7.50 -45.22
CA LEU A 168 -6.93 -6.54 -46.33
C LEU A 168 -5.65 -6.71 -47.12
N GLU A 169 -4.51 -6.92 -46.46
CA GLU A 169 -3.23 -7.13 -47.14
C GLU A 169 -3.16 -8.49 -47.83
N THR A 170 -3.75 -9.53 -47.24
CA THR A 170 -3.86 -10.83 -47.90
C THR A 170 -4.67 -10.71 -49.18
N VAL A 171 -5.83 -10.02 -49.13
CA VAL A 171 -6.69 -9.80 -50.31
C VAL A 171 -5.97 -8.96 -51.38
N GLU A 172 -5.21 -7.93 -50.99
CA GLU A 172 -4.48 -7.11 -51.96
C GLU A 172 -3.35 -7.92 -52.62
N ALA A 173 -2.49 -8.54 -51.82
CA ALA A 173 -1.29 -9.22 -52.31
C ALA A 173 -1.60 -10.49 -53.10
N SER A 174 -2.67 -11.22 -52.77
CA SER A 174 -3.05 -12.46 -53.48
C SER A 174 -3.79 -12.24 -54.81
N ALA A 175 -4.02 -11.00 -55.25
CA ALA A 175 -4.92 -10.70 -56.38
C ALA A 175 -4.54 -11.39 -57.71
N ASN A 176 -3.25 -11.66 -57.93
CA ASN A 176 -2.74 -12.24 -59.17
C ASN A 176 -2.37 -13.73 -59.05
N VAL A 177 -2.84 -14.40 -58.00
CA VAL A 177 -2.56 -15.81 -57.72
C VAL A 177 -3.88 -16.57 -57.58
N PRO A 178 -4.01 -17.80 -58.07
CA PRO A 178 -5.20 -18.61 -57.83
C PRO A 178 -5.51 -18.69 -56.33
N ARG A 179 -6.69 -18.19 -55.95
CA ARG A 179 -7.09 -18.07 -54.54
C ARG A 179 -8.57 -18.38 -54.36
N THR A 180 -8.91 -18.87 -53.17
CA THR A 180 -10.30 -18.97 -52.71
C THR A 180 -10.46 -18.47 -51.27
N PHE A 181 -11.69 -18.12 -50.92
CA PHE A 181 -12.09 -17.68 -49.59
C PHE A 181 -13.06 -18.70 -49.01
N MET A 182 -12.95 -18.96 -47.71
CA MET A 182 -13.90 -19.84 -47.03
C MET A 182 -14.31 -19.28 -45.67
N ALA A 183 -15.60 -19.33 -45.36
CA ALA A 183 -16.08 -19.00 -44.04
C ALA A 183 -15.75 -20.15 -43.08
N TYR A 184 -15.16 -19.83 -41.93
CA TYR A 184 -14.79 -20.82 -40.93
C TYR A 184 -16.03 -21.54 -40.37
N GLU A 185 -17.17 -20.85 -40.34
CA GLU A 185 -18.46 -21.37 -39.93
C GLU A 185 -18.93 -22.50 -40.86
N ASP A 186 -18.77 -22.34 -42.18
CA ASP A 186 -19.10 -23.38 -43.17
C ASP A 186 -18.23 -24.64 -42.98
N PHE A 187 -16.98 -24.47 -42.55
CA PHE A 187 -16.08 -25.59 -42.25
C PHE A 187 -16.52 -26.37 -41.01
N LEU A 188 -17.12 -25.70 -40.03
CA LEU A 188 -17.66 -26.36 -38.84
C LEU A 188 -18.97 -27.07 -39.12
N ASP A 189 -19.79 -26.56 -40.05
CA ASP A 189 -21.08 -27.13 -40.39
C ASP A 189 -20.96 -28.36 -41.31
N ASP A 190 -20.17 -28.27 -42.39
CA ASP A 190 -19.90 -29.40 -43.28
C ASP A 190 -18.49 -29.32 -43.89
N PRO A 191 -17.47 -29.86 -43.18
CA PRO A 191 -16.09 -29.75 -43.64
C PRO A 191 -15.82 -30.52 -44.93
N VAL A 192 -16.50 -31.65 -45.16
CA VAL A 192 -16.27 -32.48 -46.36
C VAL A 192 -16.77 -31.76 -47.61
N LEU A 193 -18.00 -31.22 -47.55
CA LEU A 193 -18.56 -30.45 -48.65
C LEU A 193 -17.72 -29.20 -48.96
N LEU A 194 -17.28 -28.48 -47.92
CA LEU A 194 -16.47 -27.29 -48.11
C LEU A 194 -15.10 -27.62 -48.73
N MET A 195 -14.44 -28.69 -48.29
CA MET A 195 -13.17 -29.12 -48.86
C MET A 195 -13.32 -29.52 -50.34
N GLY A 196 -14.42 -30.18 -50.71
CA GLY A 196 -14.73 -30.47 -52.11
C GLY A 196 -14.81 -29.20 -52.97
N LYS A 197 -15.54 -28.18 -52.49
CA LYS A 197 -15.60 -26.87 -53.17
C LYS A 197 -14.23 -26.21 -53.32
N ILE A 198 -13.39 -26.28 -52.29
CA ILE A 198 -12.04 -25.69 -52.33
C ILE A 198 -11.16 -26.41 -53.36
N VAL A 199 -11.23 -27.75 -53.39
CA VAL A 199 -10.50 -28.58 -54.37
C VAL A 199 -10.92 -28.23 -55.80
N ASP A 200 -12.23 -28.12 -56.05
CA ASP A 200 -12.75 -27.76 -57.38
C ASP A 200 -12.38 -26.33 -57.80
N GLN A 201 -12.55 -25.35 -56.91
CA GLN A 201 -12.29 -23.93 -57.23
C GLN A 201 -10.83 -23.62 -57.50
N LEU A 202 -9.92 -24.34 -56.84
CA LEU A 202 -8.48 -24.17 -57.00
C LEU A 202 -7.85 -25.20 -57.94
N ASP A 203 -8.65 -26.09 -58.54
CA ASP A 203 -8.18 -27.19 -59.39
C ASP A 203 -7.05 -27.99 -58.69
N LEU A 204 -7.31 -28.42 -57.45
CA LEU A 204 -6.34 -29.18 -56.65
C LEU A 204 -6.41 -30.68 -56.97
N ASP A 205 -5.26 -31.34 -56.96
CA ASP A 205 -5.16 -32.79 -57.07
C ASP A 205 -4.60 -33.37 -55.76
N PRO A 206 -5.42 -33.52 -54.70
CA PRO A 206 -4.96 -33.99 -53.41
C PRO A 206 -4.49 -35.46 -53.49
N PRO A 207 -3.34 -35.84 -52.89
CA PRO A 207 -2.83 -37.22 -52.92
C PRO A 207 -3.80 -38.27 -52.35
N PHE A 208 -4.67 -37.88 -51.41
CA PHE A 208 -5.71 -38.75 -50.86
C PHE A 208 -7.11 -38.16 -51.09
N PRO A 209 -8.11 -38.99 -51.42
CA PRO A 209 -9.48 -38.52 -51.65
C PRO A 209 -10.12 -38.04 -50.34
N ILE A 210 -10.95 -36.99 -50.45
CA ILE A 210 -11.62 -36.36 -49.29
C ILE A 210 -12.48 -37.37 -48.52
N ASP A 211 -13.26 -38.19 -49.23
CA ASP A 211 -14.12 -39.21 -48.63
C ASP A 211 -13.33 -40.24 -47.81
N GLY A 212 -12.07 -40.51 -48.18
CA GLY A 212 -11.19 -41.45 -47.48
C GLY A 212 -10.71 -40.96 -46.12
N VAL A 213 -10.84 -39.65 -45.83
CA VAL A 213 -10.42 -39.02 -44.57
C VAL A 213 -11.56 -38.30 -43.84
N ALA A 214 -12.80 -38.41 -44.33
CA ALA A 214 -13.97 -37.72 -43.80
C ALA A 214 -14.16 -37.93 -42.29
N ASP A 215 -14.07 -39.19 -41.81
CA ASP A 215 -14.21 -39.51 -40.38
C ASP A 215 -13.15 -38.84 -39.51
N GLN A 216 -11.92 -38.75 -40.03
CA GLN A 216 -10.81 -38.10 -39.32
C GLN A 216 -10.99 -36.58 -39.27
N ILE A 217 -11.53 -36.00 -40.35
CA ILE A 217 -11.86 -34.57 -40.42
C ILE A 217 -12.96 -34.24 -39.40
N ALA A 218 -14.05 -35.01 -39.40
CA ALA A 218 -15.16 -34.84 -38.45
C ALA A 218 -14.70 -34.96 -37.00
N ALA A 219 -13.83 -35.92 -36.68
CA ALA A 219 -13.38 -36.20 -35.32
C ALA A 219 -12.65 -35.04 -34.62
N PHE A 220 -11.97 -34.14 -35.35
CA PHE A 220 -11.36 -32.95 -34.73
C PHE A 220 -12.15 -31.66 -34.96
N ALA A 221 -13.01 -31.60 -35.99
CA ALA A 221 -13.95 -30.49 -36.17
C ALA A 221 -14.97 -30.40 -35.01
N ASP A 222 -15.36 -31.55 -34.44
CA ASP A 222 -16.36 -31.69 -33.36
C ASP A 222 -15.83 -31.33 -31.94
N THR A 223 -14.55 -30.98 -31.80
CA THR A 223 -13.91 -30.77 -30.49
C THR A 223 -14.20 -29.41 -29.86
N GLY A 224 -15.47 -29.08 -29.63
CA GLY A 224 -15.88 -28.00 -28.71
C GLY A 224 -15.42 -26.58 -29.06
N LEU A 225 -14.97 -26.32 -30.30
CA LEU A 225 -14.44 -25.02 -30.74
C LEU A 225 -15.54 -23.96 -31.00
N ARG A 226 -16.82 -24.35 -30.89
CA ARG A 226 -18.01 -23.52 -31.13
C ARG A 226 -18.46 -22.81 -29.86
N HIS A 227 -17.60 -22.01 -29.25
CA HIS A 227 -17.92 -21.42 -27.93
C HIS A 227 -18.92 -20.26 -28.00
N HIS A 228 -19.00 -19.51 -29.10
CA HIS A 228 -19.97 -18.43 -29.30
C HIS A 228 -20.38 -18.39 -30.77
N GLN A 229 -21.67 -18.51 -31.10
CA GLN A 229 -22.17 -18.27 -32.45
C GLN A 229 -22.53 -16.79 -32.55
N ARG A 230 -21.65 -15.97 -33.12
CA ARG A 230 -22.01 -14.58 -33.41
C ARG A 230 -22.48 -14.43 -34.86
N THR A 231 -23.53 -13.65 -35.08
CA THR A 231 -24.11 -13.48 -36.41
C THR A 231 -23.48 -12.30 -37.16
N PRO A 232 -23.52 -12.27 -38.50
CA PRO A 232 -23.11 -11.09 -39.27
C PRO A 232 -23.88 -9.82 -38.88
N ILE A 233 -25.12 -9.96 -38.43
CA ILE A 233 -25.94 -8.84 -37.93
C ILE A 233 -25.34 -8.27 -36.64
N GLU A 234 -24.86 -9.11 -35.73
CA GLU A 234 -24.19 -8.65 -34.50
C GLU A 234 -22.88 -7.92 -34.81
N VAL A 235 -22.12 -8.36 -35.82
CA VAL A 235 -20.92 -7.63 -36.29
C VAL A 235 -21.28 -6.25 -36.85
N ALA A 236 -22.42 -6.12 -37.53
CA ALA A 236 -22.86 -4.84 -38.08
C ALA A 236 -23.33 -3.83 -37.01
N HIS A 237 -23.79 -4.31 -35.85
CA HIS A 237 -24.33 -3.47 -34.77
C HIS A 237 -23.40 -3.35 -33.56
N ASP A 238 -22.23 -3.98 -33.56
CA ASP A 238 -21.26 -3.86 -32.46
C ASP A 238 -20.49 -2.53 -32.56
N PRO A 239 -20.46 -1.72 -31.48
CA PRO A 239 -19.84 -0.38 -31.51
C PRO A 239 -18.35 -0.38 -31.82
N VAL A 240 -17.64 -1.49 -31.61
CA VAL A 240 -16.19 -1.59 -31.86
C VAL A 240 -15.90 -1.95 -33.31
N THR A 241 -16.83 -2.64 -33.98
CA THR A 241 -16.67 -3.08 -35.38
C THR A 241 -17.33 -2.16 -36.39
N GLU A 242 -18.01 -1.11 -35.92
CA GLU A 242 -18.80 -0.21 -36.76
C GLU A 242 -17.96 0.38 -37.92
N VAL A 243 -18.58 0.41 -39.10
CA VAL A 243 -18.03 0.90 -40.38
C VAL A 243 -16.95 -0.01 -41.00
N TRP A 244 -15.69 0.04 -40.56
CA TRP A 244 -14.61 -0.61 -41.35
C TRP A 244 -14.57 -2.13 -41.19
N ILE A 245 -14.70 -2.63 -39.98
CA ILE A 245 -14.59 -4.08 -39.71
C ILE A 245 -15.86 -4.79 -40.18
N SER A 246 -17.05 -4.23 -39.91
CA SER A 246 -18.32 -4.76 -40.38
C SER A 246 -18.39 -4.83 -41.90
N ASP A 247 -18.01 -3.75 -42.60
CA ASP A 247 -18.08 -3.70 -44.06
C ASP A 247 -17.04 -4.61 -44.71
N ALA A 248 -15.85 -4.71 -44.12
CA ALA A 248 -14.84 -5.64 -44.59
C ALA A 248 -15.31 -7.09 -44.40
N TYR A 249 -15.90 -7.43 -43.25
CA TYR A 249 -16.43 -8.77 -43.01
C TYR A 249 -17.56 -9.12 -43.99
N ALA A 250 -18.49 -8.20 -44.21
CA ALA A 250 -19.57 -8.40 -45.19
C ALA A 250 -19.02 -8.61 -46.61
N ALA A 251 -18.04 -7.83 -47.04
CA ALA A 251 -17.38 -8.01 -48.33
C ALA A 251 -16.63 -9.35 -48.44
N LEU A 252 -15.93 -9.77 -47.38
CA LEU A 252 -15.25 -11.07 -47.32
C LEU A 252 -16.24 -12.24 -47.41
N LEU A 253 -17.41 -12.14 -46.78
CA LEU A 253 -18.46 -13.16 -46.89
C LEU A 253 -19.03 -13.27 -48.31
N LEU A 254 -19.08 -12.17 -49.07
CA LEU A 254 -19.42 -12.23 -50.50
C LEU A 254 -18.35 -12.98 -51.29
N LEU A 255 -17.07 -12.75 -50.97
CA LEU A 255 -15.95 -13.46 -51.60
C LEU A 255 -15.91 -14.96 -51.24
N CYS A 256 -16.39 -15.36 -50.07
CA CYS A 256 -16.57 -16.79 -49.73
C CYS A 256 -17.60 -17.48 -50.63
N LYS A 257 -18.57 -16.74 -51.19
CA LYS A 257 -19.55 -17.28 -52.13
C LYS A 257 -19.04 -17.25 -53.56
N GLU A 258 -18.46 -16.12 -53.97
CA GLU A 258 -17.92 -15.88 -55.30
C GLU A 258 -16.60 -15.10 -55.19
N PRO A 259 -15.43 -15.78 -55.26
CA PRO A 259 -14.10 -15.19 -55.06
C PRO A 259 -13.75 -14.04 -56.01
N THR A 260 -14.48 -13.93 -57.13
CA THR A 260 -14.24 -12.89 -58.16
C THR A 260 -15.17 -11.67 -58.05
N THR A 261 -16.02 -11.60 -57.01
CA THR A 261 -16.99 -10.50 -56.81
C THR A 261 -16.29 -9.13 -56.78
N LYS A 262 -16.47 -8.34 -57.84
CA LYS A 262 -15.73 -7.09 -58.06
C LYS A 262 -16.06 -6.02 -57.02
N GLU A 263 -17.33 -5.85 -56.68
CA GLU A 263 -17.81 -4.85 -55.72
C GLU A 263 -17.21 -5.09 -54.33
N ALA A 264 -17.08 -6.36 -53.93
CA ALA A 264 -16.46 -6.74 -52.66
C ALA A 264 -14.96 -6.40 -52.64
N LEU A 265 -14.23 -6.69 -53.73
CA LEU A 265 -12.82 -6.35 -53.86
C LEU A 265 -12.58 -4.83 -53.86
N GLU A 266 -13.38 -4.08 -54.62
CA GLU A 266 -13.33 -2.61 -54.64
C GLU A 266 -13.62 -2.02 -53.25
N ARG A 267 -14.60 -2.58 -52.52
CA ARG A 267 -14.91 -2.14 -51.15
C ARG A 267 -13.75 -2.37 -50.19
N LEU A 268 -13.14 -3.56 -50.22
CA LEU A 268 -11.98 -3.87 -49.37
C LEU A 268 -10.79 -2.95 -49.69
N ALA A 269 -10.51 -2.69 -50.97
CA ALA A 269 -9.46 -1.74 -51.36
C ALA A 269 -9.70 -0.32 -50.83
N GLN A 270 -10.95 0.17 -50.86
CA GLN A 270 -11.32 1.46 -50.29
C GLN A 270 -11.11 1.52 -48.78
N ILE A 271 -11.50 0.46 -48.05
CA ILE A 271 -11.31 0.37 -46.59
C ILE A 271 -9.81 0.38 -46.26
N LYS A 272 -9.00 -0.38 -47.02
CA LYS A 272 -7.55 -0.40 -46.86
C LYS A 272 -6.92 0.98 -47.07
N ALA A 273 -7.30 1.70 -48.12
CA ALA A 273 -6.79 3.04 -48.38
C ALA A 273 -7.10 4.02 -47.24
N LYS A 274 -8.30 3.92 -46.64
CA LYS A 274 -8.68 4.73 -45.47
C LYS A 274 -7.89 4.35 -44.22
N LEU A 275 -7.69 3.06 -43.99
CA LEU A 275 -6.89 2.55 -42.87
C LEU A 275 -5.42 2.99 -43.00
N ASP A 276 -4.84 2.90 -44.21
CA ASP A 276 -3.47 3.38 -44.51
C ASP A 276 -3.33 4.89 -44.28
N ALA A 277 -4.35 5.69 -44.63
CA ALA A 277 -4.35 7.13 -44.39
C ALA A 277 -4.46 7.50 -42.90
N ALA A 278 -5.14 6.67 -42.10
CA ALA A 278 -5.32 6.87 -40.66
C ALA A 278 -4.15 6.34 -39.81
N ASP A 279 -3.30 5.48 -40.39
CA ASP A 279 -2.19 4.79 -39.72
C ASP A 279 -1.29 5.72 -38.88
N PRO A 280 -0.82 6.88 -39.38
CA PRO A 280 0.07 7.76 -38.60
C PRO A 280 -0.62 8.39 -37.37
N ILE A 281 -1.91 8.74 -37.50
CA ILE A 281 -2.69 9.38 -36.43
C ILE A 281 -2.99 8.35 -35.34
N LEU A 282 -3.49 7.18 -35.73
CA LEU A 282 -3.78 6.10 -34.81
C LEU A 282 -2.51 5.61 -34.11
N GLY A 283 -1.37 5.56 -34.82
CA GLY A 283 -0.07 5.19 -34.23
C GLY A 283 0.41 6.18 -33.18
N THR A 284 0.19 7.48 -33.40
CA THR A 284 0.52 8.53 -32.42
C THR A 284 -0.34 8.42 -31.16
N ILE A 285 -1.64 8.17 -31.32
CA ILE A 285 -2.57 7.99 -30.20
C ILE A 285 -2.23 6.72 -29.41
N ALA A 286 -1.99 5.61 -30.10
CA ALA A 286 -1.63 4.34 -29.47
C ALA A 286 -0.30 4.46 -28.70
N GLY A 287 0.73 5.06 -29.30
CA GLY A 287 2.02 5.28 -28.64
C GLY A 287 1.93 6.18 -27.40
N ALA A 288 1.08 7.23 -27.44
CA ALA A 288 0.85 8.09 -26.27
C ALA A 288 0.17 7.33 -25.12
N LEU A 289 -0.84 6.50 -25.43
CA LEU A 289 -1.54 5.68 -24.43
C LEU A 289 -0.66 4.56 -23.86
N GLU A 290 0.18 3.93 -24.69
CA GLU A 290 1.14 2.91 -24.24
C GLU A 290 2.23 3.50 -23.34
N ALA A 291 2.74 4.68 -23.65
CA ALA A 291 3.71 5.38 -22.80
C ALA A 291 3.12 5.69 -21.41
N GLU A 292 1.88 6.18 -21.35
CA GLU A 292 1.16 6.43 -20.10
C GLU A 292 0.94 5.12 -19.30
N ALA A 293 0.55 4.04 -19.98
CA ALA A 293 0.33 2.73 -19.35
C ALA A 293 1.64 2.10 -18.81
N ASP A 294 2.75 2.22 -19.53
CA ASP A 294 4.05 1.72 -19.10
C ASP A 294 4.59 2.50 -17.89
N GLU A 295 4.39 3.83 -17.86
CA GLU A 295 4.73 4.66 -16.70
C GLU A 295 3.96 4.21 -15.44
N HIS A 296 2.66 3.95 -15.59
CA HIS A 296 1.85 3.38 -14.51
C HIS A 296 2.28 1.98 -14.08
N ARG A 297 2.71 1.12 -15.01
CA ARG A 297 3.17 -0.24 -14.70
C ARG A 297 4.47 -0.23 -13.91
N VAL A 298 5.43 0.61 -14.29
CA VAL A 298 6.71 0.79 -13.59
C VAL A 298 6.49 1.31 -12.17
N GLU A 299 5.60 2.29 -11.99
CA GLU A 299 5.24 2.80 -10.67
C GLU A 299 4.55 1.72 -9.81
N PHE A 300 3.68 0.90 -10.41
CA PHE A 300 3.04 -0.21 -9.70
C PHE A 300 4.04 -1.27 -9.23
N GLU A 301 4.99 -1.68 -10.08
CA GLU A 301 6.05 -2.63 -9.73
C GLU A 301 6.95 -2.09 -8.62
N ARG A 302 7.28 -0.79 -8.66
CA ARG A 302 8.04 -0.12 -7.59
C ARG A 302 7.29 -0.20 -6.26
N ARG A 303 5.98 0.08 -6.23
CA ARG A 303 5.15 -0.04 -5.02
C ARG A 303 5.04 -1.47 -4.52
N LEU A 304 4.89 -2.44 -5.42
CA LEU A 304 4.85 -3.86 -5.05
C LEU A 304 6.13 -4.27 -4.31
N LYS A 305 7.28 -3.83 -4.79
CA LYS A 305 8.58 -4.10 -4.15
C LYS A 305 8.68 -3.46 -2.76
N LEU A 306 8.27 -2.20 -2.62
CA LEU A 306 8.26 -1.49 -1.34
C LEU A 306 7.39 -2.21 -0.28
N VAL A 307 6.22 -2.71 -0.69
CA VAL A 307 5.34 -3.48 0.20
C VAL A 307 5.96 -4.81 0.60
N GLN A 308 6.66 -5.50 -0.30
CA GLN A 308 7.35 -6.76 -0.01
C GLN A 308 8.52 -6.57 0.96
N ASP A 309 9.30 -5.50 0.78
CA ASP A 309 10.40 -5.16 1.69
C ASP A 309 9.87 -4.81 3.08
N SER A 310 8.81 -3.99 3.15
CA SER A 310 8.14 -3.62 4.40
C SER A 310 7.56 -4.84 5.14
N LEU A 311 6.99 -5.81 4.39
CA LEU A 311 6.47 -7.05 4.97
C LEU A 311 7.59 -7.90 5.56
N THR A 312 8.75 -7.96 4.90
CA THR A 312 9.93 -8.70 5.37
C THR A 312 10.50 -8.09 6.64
N GLU A 313 10.61 -6.77 6.70
CA GLU A 313 11.06 -6.06 7.90
C GLU A 313 10.08 -6.28 9.07
N ALA A 314 8.77 -6.16 8.82
CA ALA A 314 7.74 -6.43 9.82
C ALA A 314 7.83 -7.87 10.38
N HIS A 315 8.10 -8.87 9.53
CA HIS A 315 8.32 -10.25 9.99
C HIS A 315 9.52 -10.38 10.94
N SER A 316 10.65 -9.73 10.63
CA SER A 316 11.84 -9.77 11.50
C SER A 316 11.55 -9.17 12.88
N GLN A 317 10.79 -8.08 12.93
CA GLN A 317 10.42 -7.41 14.18
C GLN A 317 9.51 -8.30 15.05
N VAL A 318 8.60 -9.05 14.43
CA VAL A 318 7.75 -10.02 15.13
C VAL A 318 8.57 -11.13 15.78
N GLU A 319 9.60 -11.64 15.10
CA GLU A 319 10.46 -12.67 15.66
C GLU A 319 11.25 -12.17 16.88
N ILE A 320 11.83 -10.97 16.78
CA ILE A 320 12.57 -10.33 17.88
C ILE A 320 11.67 -10.13 19.10
N GLN A 321 10.48 -9.55 18.90
CA GLN A 321 9.52 -9.29 19.98
C GLN A 321 9.03 -10.60 20.63
N THR A 322 8.81 -11.64 19.84
CA THR A 322 8.39 -12.95 20.35
C THR A 322 9.47 -13.58 21.24
N LYS A 323 10.75 -13.43 20.86
CA LYS A 323 11.87 -13.90 21.68
C LYS A 323 11.98 -13.14 23.01
N GLN A 324 11.88 -11.81 22.97
CA GLN A 324 11.92 -10.97 24.17
C GLN A 324 10.80 -11.33 25.17
N LEU A 325 9.59 -11.56 24.67
CA LEU A 325 8.47 -11.98 25.53
C LEU A 325 8.68 -13.35 26.17
N SER A 326 9.29 -14.29 25.45
CA SER A 326 9.69 -15.58 26.02
C SER A 326 10.68 -15.40 27.16
N ASP A 327 11.68 -14.53 27.00
CA ASP A 327 12.69 -14.27 28.03
C ASP A 327 12.08 -13.62 29.28
N TYR A 328 11.16 -12.67 29.12
CA TYR A 328 10.45 -12.04 30.23
C TYR A 328 9.52 -13.01 30.96
N SER A 329 8.86 -13.93 30.24
CA SER A 329 8.02 -14.98 30.85
C SER A 329 8.84 -15.88 31.76
N THR A 330 9.99 -16.38 31.29
CA THR A 330 10.87 -17.25 32.10
C THR A 330 11.39 -16.53 33.35
N LYS A 331 11.76 -15.24 33.23
CA LYS A 331 12.18 -14.43 34.39
C LYS A 331 11.05 -14.24 35.39
N LEU A 332 9.83 -14.08 34.92
CA LEU A 332 8.67 -13.94 35.78
C LEU A 332 8.43 -15.21 36.60
N ASP A 333 8.45 -16.38 35.96
CA ASP A 333 8.23 -17.67 36.64
C ASP A 333 9.27 -17.89 37.75
N LEU A 334 10.55 -17.60 37.48
CA LEU A 334 11.62 -17.71 38.47
C LEU A 334 11.39 -16.77 39.67
N ALA A 335 11.08 -15.51 39.41
CA ALA A 335 10.81 -14.52 40.46
C ALA A 335 9.57 -14.88 41.30
N GLU A 336 8.53 -15.50 40.71
CA GLU A 336 7.37 -15.99 41.45
C GLU A 336 7.75 -17.11 42.42
N THR A 337 8.57 -18.07 41.99
CA THR A 337 9.06 -19.15 42.87
C THR A 337 9.93 -18.62 44.01
N GLU A 338 10.85 -17.70 43.75
CA GLU A 338 11.74 -17.12 44.77
C GLU A 338 10.96 -16.28 45.79
N ALA A 339 9.99 -15.47 45.33
CA ALA A 339 9.15 -14.67 46.22
C ALA A 339 8.25 -15.54 47.11
N ALA A 340 7.76 -16.68 46.60
CA ALA A 340 6.98 -17.64 47.39
C ALA A 340 7.83 -18.29 48.50
N ALA A 341 9.07 -18.68 48.19
CA ALA A 341 10.00 -19.24 49.16
C ALA A 341 10.35 -18.22 50.27
N ALA A 342 10.74 -17.00 49.88
CA ALA A 342 11.08 -15.92 50.82
C ALA A 342 9.89 -15.54 51.72
N ARG A 343 8.66 -15.59 51.20
CA ARG A 343 7.44 -15.36 51.98
C ARG A 343 7.24 -16.44 53.06
N SER A 344 7.47 -17.71 52.72
CA SER A 344 7.36 -18.81 53.67
C SER A 344 8.38 -18.66 54.80
N GLU A 345 9.64 -18.37 54.45
CA GLU A 345 10.72 -18.18 55.43
C GLU A 345 10.46 -16.98 56.36
N THR A 346 9.96 -15.86 55.80
CA THR A 346 9.56 -14.69 56.59
C THR A 346 8.45 -15.01 57.57
N LEU A 347 7.48 -15.85 57.18
CA LEU A 347 6.38 -16.28 58.05
C LEU A 347 6.88 -17.18 59.18
N ASP A 348 7.78 -18.11 58.89
CA ASP A 348 8.35 -19.02 59.88
C ASP A 348 9.23 -18.27 60.91
N LEU A 349 10.07 -17.34 60.44
CA LEU A 349 10.85 -16.45 61.31
C LEU A 349 9.95 -15.55 62.18
N SER A 350 8.82 -15.08 61.66
CA SER A 350 7.85 -14.29 62.45
C SER A 350 7.24 -15.12 63.58
N LYS A 351 6.85 -16.37 63.31
CA LYS A 351 6.31 -17.29 64.33
C LYS A 351 7.36 -17.62 65.40
N LEU A 352 8.60 -17.87 64.99
CA LEU A 352 9.70 -18.15 65.92
C LEU A 352 9.97 -16.95 66.83
N ARG A 353 9.98 -15.73 66.28
CA ARG A 353 10.13 -14.50 67.05
C ARG A 353 9.00 -14.35 68.09
N GLU A 354 7.75 -14.62 67.71
CA GLU A 354 6.60 -14.54 68.62
C GLU A 354 6.71 -15.55 69.76
N ALA A 355 7.13 -16.79 69.46
CA ALA A 355 7.35 -17.83 70.46
C ALA A 355 8.47 -17.44 71.45
N ASP A 356 9.62 -16.99 70.95
CA ASP A 356 10.75 -16.52 71.77
C ASP A 356 10.36 -15.32 72.64
N ALA A 357 9.53 -14.41 72.12
CA ALA A 357 9.05 -13.24 72.86
C ALA A 357 8.14 -13.63 74.03
N GLU A 358 7.23 -14.59 73.81
CA GLU A 358 6.32 -15.05 74.86
C GLU A 358 7.04 -15.90 75.91
N GLU A 359 8.02 -16.72 75.51
CA GLU A 359 8.88 -17.47 76.43
C GLU A 359 9.72 -16.52 77.31
N LEU A 360 10.35 -15.52 76.70
CA LEU A 360 11.11 -14.49 77.42
C LEU A 360 10.23 -13.72 78.42
N LYS A 361 8.97 -13.45 78.06
CA LYS A 361 7.99 -12.79 78.93
C LYS A 361 7.65 -13.66 80.14
N LYS A 362 7.47 -14.97 79.97
CA LYS A 362 7.24 -15.92 81.09
C LYS A 362 8.43 -15.96 82.04
N ILE A 363 9.65 -16.14 81.51
CA ILE A 363 10.87 -16.19 82.34
C ILE A 363 11.05 -14.88 83.09
N ARG A 364 10.79 -13.71 82.46
CA ARG A 364 10.86 -12.41 83.16
C ARG A 364 9.84 -12.29 84.31
N GLN A 365 8.65 -12.85 84.16
CA GLN A 365 7.64 -12.88 85.23
C GLN A 365 8.08 -13.78 86.38
N GLU A 366 8.56 -14.99 86.10
CA GLU A 366 9.12 -15.90 87.12
C GLU A 366 10.29 -15.28 87.88
N LEU A 367 11.17 -14.59 87.14
CA LEU A 367 12.33 -13.90 87.69
C LEU A 367 11.94 -12.69 88.56
N ALA A 368 10.82 -12.03 88.26
CA ALA A 368 10.26 -10.97 89.11
C ALA A 368 9.71 -11.52 90.44
N GLU A 369 9.13 -12.72 90.44
CA GLU A 369 8.67 -13.39 91.66
C GLU A 369 9.84 -13.90 92.51
N LEU A 370 10.82 -14.57 91.89
CA LEU A 370 12.02 -15.07 92.58
C LEU A 370 12.84 -13.95 93.24
N ARG A 371 12.88 -12.75 92.64
CA ARG A 371 13.55 -11.56 93.20
C ARG A 371 12.94 -11.02 94.50
N LYS A 372 11.71 -11.42 94.86
CA LYS A 372 11.08 -11.02 96.13
C LYS A 372 11.63 -11.80 97.34
N THR A 373 12.44 -12.84 97.11
CA THR A 373 13.06 -13.62 98.19
C THR A 373 14.46 -13.09 98.55
N PRO A 374 14.83 -13.00 99.86
CA PRO A 374 16.02 -12.25 100.32
C PRO A 374 17.39 -12.92 100.10
N LYS A 375 17.46 -14.07 99.42
CA LYS A 375 18.72 -14.69 98.97
C LYS A 375 18.60 -15.05 97.50
N LEU A 376 19.52 -14.56 96.66
CA LEU A 376 19.66 -15.01 95.28
C LEU A 376 19.91 -16.53 95.28
N SER A 377 18.90 -17.30 94.88
CA SER A 377 19.03 -18.74 94.72
C SER A 377 19.82 -19.07 93.44
N ALA A 378 20.40 -20.27 93.38
CA ALA A 378 21.03 -20.77 92.15
C ALA A 378 20.05 -20.77 90.96
N GLU A 379 18.76 -20.94 91.23
CA GLU A 379 17.67 -20.90 90.25
C GLU A 379 17.47 -19.51 89.65
N ALA A 380 17.55 -18.44 90.45
CA ALA A 380 17.45 -17.07 89.94
C ALA A 380 18.62 -16.69 89.00
N THR A 381 19.83 -17.16 89.31
CA THR A 381 21.02 -16.97 88.46
C THR A 381 20.89 -17.75 87.14
N LYS A 382 20.35 -18.97 87.20
CA LYS A 382 20.07 -19.79 86.00
C LYS A 382 19.03 -19.12 85.10
N ALA A 383 17.91 -18.67 85.66
CA ALA A 383 16.85 -17.96 84.92
C ALA A 383 17.33 -16.62 84.31
N MET A 384 18.22 -15.89 84.99
CA MET A 384 18.83 -14.68 84.43
C MET A 384 19.71 -14.97 83.20
N LYS A 385 20.44 -16.10 83.22
CA LYS A 385 21.24 -16.54 82.08
C LYS A 385 20.35 -16.95 80.91
N GLU A 386 19.32 -17.76 81.17
CA GLU A 386 18.35 -18.20 80.17
C GLU A 386 17.61 -17.01 79.52
N ALA A 387 17.19 -16.02 80.31
CA ALA A 387 16.56 -14.80 79.79
C ALA A 387 17.51 -13.97 78.91
N LYS A 388 18.80 -13.93 79.25
CA LYS A 388 19.82 -13.22 78.45
C LYS A 388 20.07 -13.93 77.12
N ASP A 389 20.24 -15.25 77.15
CA ASP A 389 20.46 -16.07 75.96
C ASP A 389 19.25 -15.99 75.00
N LEU A 390 18.02 -16.03 75.54
CA LEU A 390 16.78 -15.81 74.78
C LEU A 390 16.68 -14.39 74.19
N GLN A 391 17.09 -13.37 74.94
CA GLN A 391 17.07 -11.99 74.46
C GLN A 391 18.07 -11.76 73.31
N ASP A 392 19.24 -12.40 73.36
CA ASP A 392 20.22 -12.33 72.28
C ASP A 392 19.76 -13.13 71.05
N ARG A 393 19.10 -14.29 71.24
CA ARG A 393 18.44 -15.04 70.17
C ARG A 393 17.34 -14.24 69.48
N LEU A 394 16.48 -13.56 70.25
CA LEU A 394 15.40 -12.74 69.71
C LEU A 394 15.93 -11.56 68.87
N LYS A 395 17.01 -10.91 69.31
CA LYS A 395 17.67 -9.85 68.52
C LYS A 395 18.26 -10.38 67.21
N ALA A 396 18.84 -11.59 67.22
CA ALA A 396 19.35 -12.23 66.02
C ALA A 396 18.22 -12.56 65.03
N THR A 397 17.12 -13.17 65.49
CA THR A 397 15.93 -13.47 64.68
C THR A 397 15.28 -12.20 64.12
N GLU A 398 15.22 -11.10 64.89
CA GLU A 398 14.71 -9.81 64.40
C GLU A 398 15.58 -9.20 63.29
N LYS A 399 16.90 -9.36 63.38
CA LYS A 399 17.82 -8.91 62.33
C LYS A 399 17.64 -9.72 61.05
N GLU A 400 17.51 -11.04 61.18
CA GLU A 400 17.29 -11.97 60.06
C GLU A 400 15.94 -11.70 59.38
N LEU A 401 14.87 -11.53 60.16
CA LEU A 401 13.53 -11.19 59.66
C LEU A 401 13.52 -9.88 58.87
N ARG A 402 14.27 -8.86 59.33
CA ARG A 402 14.44 -7.58 58.59
C ARG A 402 15.23 -7.73 57.30
N GLN A 403 16.16 -8.68 57.23
CA GLN A 403 16.90 -8.96 56.01
C GLN A 403 16.02 -9.69 54.99
N GLN A 404 15.33 -10.76 55.42
CA GLN A 404 14.43 -11.53 54.56
C GLN A 404 13.22 -10.72 54.08
N SER A 405 12.66 -9.87 54.95
CA SER A 405 11.58 -8.95 54.54
C SER A 405 12.03 -7.98 53.44
N ARG A 406 13.26 -7.45 53.51
CA ARG A 406 13.80 -6.58 52.46
C ARG A 406 14.00 -7.32 51.14
N GLN A 407 14.45 -8.57 51.20
CA GLN A 407 14.58 -9.42 50.01
C GLN A 407 13.22 -9.72 49.37
N PHE A 408 12.21 -10.04 50.17
CA PHE A 408 10.84 -10.26 49.69
C PHE A 408 10.26 -9.03 48.98
N TRP A 409 10.39 -7.82 49.57
CA TRP A 409 9.91 -6.59 48.94
C TRP A 409 10.62 -6.27 47.64
N ARG A 410 11.95 -6.51 47.56
CA ARG A 410 12.70 -6.34 46.32
C ARG A 410 12.20 -7.27 45.21
N LEU A 411 12.02 -8.56 45.49
CA LEU A 411 11.52 -9.53 44.52
C LEU A 411 10.09 -9.20 44.07
N LYS A 412 9.26 -8.69 44.99
CA LYS A 412 7.89 -8.23 44.68
C LYS A 412 7.87 -7.05 43.71
N ASP A 413 8.80 -6.11 43.84
CA ASP A 413 8.94 -4.98 42.91
C ASP A 413 9.41 -5.45 41.52
N GLU A 414 10.38 -6.35 41.46
CA GLU A 414 10.85 -6.98 40.21
C GLU A 414 9.73 -7.76 39.50
N LEU A 415 8.86 -8.42 40.28
CA LEU A 415 7.67 -9.10 39.78
C LEU A 415 6.68 -8.12 39.14
N SER A 416 6.39 -7.01 39.84
CA SER A 416 5.48 -5.98 39.36
C SER A 416 5.97 -5.33 38.08
N TRP A 417 7.29 -5.09 38.00
CA TRP A 417 7.94 -4.55 36.81
C TRP A 417 7.84 -5.52 35.62
N SER A 418 8.16 -6.80 35.82
CA SER A 418 8.12 -7.82 34.74
C SER A 418 6.70 -8.07 34.23
N LYS A 419 5.70 -8.13 35.13
CA LYS A 419 4.27 -8.20 34.75
C LYS A 419 3.82 -6.96 33.98
N GLY A 420 4.32 -5.78 34.36
CA GLY A 420 4.08 -4.53 33.65
C GLY A 420 4.62 -4.55 32.23
N MET A 421 5.85 -5.04 32.03
CA MET A 421 6.47 -5.17 30.71
C MET A 421 5.70 -6.13 29.81
N ILE A 422 5.36 -7.33 30.30
CA ILE A 422 4.56 -8.30 29.52
C ILE A 422 3.22 -7.69 29.10
N ARG A 423 2.51 -7.01 30.02
CA ARG A 423 1.25 -6.32 29.69
C ARG A 423 1.42 -5.20 28.67
N GLN A 424 2.51 -4.44 28.72
CA GLN A 424 2.82 -3.42 27.73
C GLN A 424 3.06 -4.03 26.34
N TYR A 425 3.81 -5.12 26.27
CA TYR A 425 4.02 -5.85 25.02
C TYR A 425 2.73 -6.48 24.49
N GLU A 426 1.88 -7.06 25.35
CA GLU A 426 0.59 -7.62 24.96
C GLU A 426 -0.44 -6.58 24.49
N ALA A 427 -0.37 -5.37 25.08
CA ALA A 427 -1.20 -4.24 24.71
C ALA A 427 -0.68 -3.48 23.47
N SER A 428 0.57 -3.73 23.06
CA SER A 428 1.19 -3.05 21.91
C SER A 428 0.47 -3.36 20.60
N THR A 429 0.43 -2.36 19.71
CA THR A 429 -0.16 -2.46 18.37
C THR A 429 0.56 -3.51 17.52
N SER A 430 1.89 -3.63 17.63
CA SER A 430 2.68 -4.63 16.91
C SER A 430 2.29 -6.06 17.30
N TRP A 431 1.99 -6.32 18.58
CA TRP A 431 1.52 -7.63 19.04
C TRP A 431 0.11 -7.96 18.50
N ARG A 432 -0.79 -6.97 18.47
CA ARG A 432 -2.18 -7.18 18.02
C ARG A 432 -2.30 -7.37 16.50
N VAL A 433 -1.53 -6.63 15.71
CA VAL A 433 -1.57 -6.66 14.23
C VAL A 433 -0.95 -7.95 13.68
N THR A 434 0.03 -8.53 14.36
CA THR A 434 0.79 -9.71 13.89
C THR A 434 0.19 -11.04 14.35
N ARG A 435 -0.98 -10.98 15.00
CA ARG A 435 -1.72 -12.14 15.53
C ARG A 435 -2.02 -13.22 14.46
N PRO A 436 -2.42 -12.89 13.21
CA PRO A 436 -2.66 -13.89 12.17
C PRO A 436 -1.38 -14.63 11.76
N LEU A 437 -0.27 -13.91 11.57
CA LEU A 437 1.04 -14.47 11.22
C LEU A 437 1.58 -15.42 12.29
N ARG A 438 1.40 -15.08 13.57
CA ARG A 438 1.83 -15.93 14.70
C ARG A 438 0.96 -17.18 14.87
N THR A 439 -0.32 -17.12 14.53
CA THR A 439 -1.19 -18.30 14.47
C THR A 439 -0.73 -19.26 13.36
N ILE A 440 -0.38 -18.75 12.17
CA ILE A 440 0.13 -19.54 11.04
C ILE A 440 1.51 -20.17 11.36
N MET A 441 2.44 -19.42 11.96
CA MET A 441 3.75 -19.96 12.35
C MET A 441 3.65 -21.05 13.44
N ARG A 442 2.69 -20.95 14.37
CA ARG A 442 2.40 -22.02 15.35
C ARG A 442 1.91 -23.31 14.68
N SER A 443 1.10 -23.20 13.63
CA SER A 443 0.60 -24.34 12.85
C SER A 443 1.70 -25.00 12.00
N ILE A 444 2.68 -24.23 11.50
CA ILE A 444 3.81 -24.76 10.72
C ILE A 444 4.84 -25.47 11.60
N ARG A 445 5.05 -25.04 12.86
CA ARG A 445 5.89 -25.78 13.83
C ARG A 445 5.27 -27.13 14.27
N GLY A 446 3.96 -27.28 14.15
CA GLY A 446 3.25 -28.54 14.44
C GLY A 446 3.43 -29.64 13.37
N LEU A 447 4.07 -29.33 12.24
CA LEU A 447 4.28 -30.26 11.11
C LEU A 447 5.71 -30.82 11.00
N ARG A 448 6.57 -30.62 12.01
CA ARG A 448 7.82 -31.41 12.14
C ARG A 448 7.56 -32.63 13.00
N THR A 449 7.71 -33.80 12.40
CA THR A 449 7.50 -35.12 13.01
C THR A 449 8.36 -35.35 14.26
N PRO A 450 7.88 -36.16 15.23
CA PRO A 450 8.63 -36.49 16.42
C PRO A 450 9.59 -37.64 16.11
N ASN A 451 10.88 -37.33 15.91
CA ASN A 451 11.92 -38.31 16.22
C ASN A 451 13.29 -37.64 16.36
N THR A 452 13.75 -37.46 17.59
CA THR A 452 15.06 -37.92 18.07
C THR A 452 15.23 -37.49 19.52
N GLN A 453 15.29 -38.49 20.41
CA GLN A 453 15.86 -38.35 21.74
C GLN A 453 17.28 -37.79 21.59
N SER A 454 17.61 -36.75 22.35
CA SER A 454 19.00 -36.43 22.67
C SER A 454 19.05 -35.70 24.00
N GLU A 455 19.83 -36.28 24.88
CA GLU A 455 20.02 -35.97 26.29
C GLU A 455 20.65 -34.58 26.48
N LEU A 456 20.30 -33.94 27.61
CA LEU A 456 20.99 -32.76 28.13
C LEU A 456 22.48 -33.06 28.35
N PRO A 457 23.42 -32.23 27.86
CA PRO A 457 24.80 -32.30 28.30
C PRO A 457 24.97 -31.55 29.65
N PRO A 458 25.91 -31.98 30.52
CA PRO A 458 26.15 -31.38 31.83
C PRO A 458 26.90 -30.04 31.71
N PRO A 459 26.97 -29.23 32.78
CA PRO A 459 27.55 -27.89 32.70
C PRO A 459 29.08 -27.98 32.61
N ALA A 460 29.65 -27.43 31.54
CA ALA A 460 31.10 -27.25 31.43
C ALA A 460 31.53 -25.97 32.16
N LYS A 461 32.52 -26.17 33.05
CA LYS A 461 33.31 -25.14 33.73
C LYS A 461 34.19 -24.36 32.74
N ASP A 462 34.36 -23.08 33.06
CA ASP A 462 35.47 -22.17 32.78
C ASP A 462 36.17 -22.26 31.41
N LEU A 463 36.09 -21.16 30.64
CA LEU A 463 37.25 -20.53 29.98
C LEU A 463 36.93 -19.09 29.57
N LYS A 464 37.80 -18.20 30.03
CA LYS A 464 37.80 -16.74 29.81
C LYS A 464 38.15 -16.40 28.36
N SER A 465 37.59 -15.30 27.86
CA SER A 465 38.35 -14.34 27.06
C SER A 465 37.79 -12.93 27.24
N ASP A 466 38.69 -12.04 27.63
CA ASP A 466 38.52 -10.60 27.70
C ASP A 466 38.20 -10.03 26.31
N HIS A 467 37.29 -9.06 26.22
CA HIS A 467 37.54 -7.74 25.63
C HIS A 467 36.39 -6.76 25.96
N ALA A 468 36.82 -5.58 26.39
CA ALA A 468 36.10 -4.46 26.97
C ALA A 468 34.81 -3.98 26.27
N VAL A 469 33.78 -3.70 27.08
CA VAL A 469 33.02 -2.44 26.98
C VAL A 469 32.83 -1.91 28.41
N GLU A 470 33.41 -0.73 28.67
CA GLU A 470 33.28 0.03 29.91
C GLU A 470 31.80 0.34 30.22
N ALA A 471 31.22 -0.41 31.16
CA ALA A 471 30.03 0.03 31.86
C ALA A 471 30.44 1.03 32.95
N THR A 472 30.34 2.31 32.61
CA THR A 472 30.48 3.43 33.53
C THR A 472 29.52 3.25 34.70
N LYS A 473 30.08 3.09 35.90
CA LYS A 473 29.40 3.36 37.17
C LYS A 473 28.93 4.81 37.17
N LYS A 474 27.65 5.06 36.91
CA LYS A 474 26.94 6.23 37.41
C LYS A 474 25.88 5.77 38.40
N THR A 475 26.20 5.97 39.66
CA THR A 475 25.27 6.07 40.78
C THR A 475 24.08 6.95 40.39
N ALA A 476 22.88 6.37 40.32
CA ALA A 476 21.64 7.14 40.26
C ALA A 476 21.47 7.88 41.59
N LYS A 477 21.65 9.21 41.57
CA LYS A 477 21.19 10.09 42.65
C LYS A 477 19.67 10.10 42.63
N SER A 478 19.07 9.79 43.77
CA SER A 478 17.67 10.05 44.11
C SER A 478 17.30 11.49 43.75
N GLY A 479 16.28 11.69 42.93
CA GLY A 479 15.82 13.02 42.50
C GLY A 479 15.13 13.78 43.64
N THR A 480 15.74 14.88 44.07
CA THR A 480 15.15 15.86 45.00
C THR A 480 14.56 17.02 44.19
N TYR A 481 13.27 17.34 44.38
CA TYR A 481 12.64 18.55 43.85
C TYR A 481 13.27 19.81 44.48
N ASN A 482 13.20 20.96 43.78
CA ASN A 482 13.79 22.21 44.27
C ASN A 482 12.75 23.04 45.04
N LYS A 483 13.11 23.73 46.12
CA LYS A 483 12.16 24.54 46.93
C LYS A 483 11.49 25.67 46.13
N SER A 484 12.13 26.12 45.04
CA SER A 484 11.56 27.08 44.09
C SER A 484 10.35 26.55 43.32
N ASP A 485 10.26 25.24 43.11
CA ASP A 485 9.18 24.60 42.36
C ASP A 485 7.88 24.57 43.18
N ILE A 486 8.00 24.37 44.49
CA ILE A 486 6.89 24.49 45.44
C ILE A 486 6.35 25.94 45.44
N ALA A 487 7.24 26.93 45.49
CA ALA A 487 6.84 28.34 45.45
C ALA A 487 6.10 28.69 44.14
N THR A 488 6.51 28.11 43.02
CA THR A 488 5.86 28.30 41.70
C THR A 488 4.46 27.67 41.65
N LEU A 489 4.27 26.47 42.21
CA LEU A 489 2.96 25.83 42.33
C LEU A 489 2.00 26.63 43.22
N VAL A 490 2.51 27.19 44.32
CA VAL A 490 1.70 27.99 45.27
C VAL A 490 1.33 29.34 44.66
N ALA A 491 2.27 30.04 44.02
CA ALA A 491 2.04 31.36 43.44
C ALA A 491 1.05 31.34 42.25
N SER A 492 1.06 30.27 41.45
CA SER A 492 0.17 30.09 40.29
C SER A 492 -1.27 29.71 40.66
N LYS A 493 -1.56 29.38 41.93
CA LYS A 493 -2.84 28.81 42.40
C LYS A 493 -3.30 27.55 41.64
N ALA A 494 -2.40 26.90 40.91
CA ALA A 494 -2.71 25.75 40.07
C ALA A 494 -2.76 24.44 40.86
N PHE A 495 -2.37 24.44 42.14
CA PHE A 495 -2.46 23.29 43.04
C PHE A 495 -3.53 23.52 44.11
N ASP A 496 -4.56 22.67 44.16
CA ASP A 496 -5.63 22.75 45.16
C ASP A 496 -5.34 21.79 46.32
N LYS A 497 -4.82 22.36 47.40
CA LYS A 497 -4.42 21.62 48.61
C LYS A 497 -5.59 20.85 49.25
N THR A 498 -6.79 21.44 49.27
CA THR A 498 -7.96 20.83 49.93
C THR A 498 -8.46 19.65 49.11
N TYR A 499 -8.54 19.82 47.80
CA TYR A 499 -8.87 18.74 46.88
C TYR A 499 -7.85 17.59 46.96
N TYR A 500 -6.56 17.90 46.92
CA TYR A 500 -5.50 16.90 46.91
C TYR A 500 -5.47 16.04 48.19
N LEU A 501 -5.62 16.66 49.36
CA LEU A 501 -5.65 15.96 50.65
C LEU A 501 -6.90 15.08 50.82
N SER A 502 -8.05 15.50 50.26
CA SER A 502 -9.29 14.71 50.33
C SER A 502 -9.26 13.43 49.47
N HIS A 503 -8.47 13.41 48.39
CA HIS A 503 -8.38 12.29 47.46
C HIS A 503 -7.15 11.39 47.70
N TYR A 504 -6.10 11.92 48.35
CA TYR A 504 -4.84 11.22 48.63
C TYR A 504 -4.40 11.42 50.09
N PRO A 505 -5.10 10.83 51.08
CA PRO A 505 -4.83 11.06 52.51
C PRO A 505 -3.41 10.68 52.95
N GLU A 506 -2.80 9.70 52.28
CA GLU A 506 -1.43 9.25 52.50
C GLU A 506 -0.39 10.36 52.28
N SER A 507 -0.74 11.41 51.53
CA SER A 507 0.13 12.57 51.30
C SER A 507 0.32 13.43 52.55
N GLN A 508 -0.51 13.27 53.60
CA GLN A 508 -0.35 13.96 54.90
C GLN A 508 0.86 13.48 55.69
N LEU A 509 1.29 12.23 55.49
CA LEU A 509 2.43 11.64 56.20
C LEU A 509 3.77 12.00 55.56
N HIS A 510 3.75 12.79 54.48
CA HIS A 510 4.96 13.26 53.81
C HIS A 510 5.66 14.35 54.63
N PRO A 511 6.97 14.25 54.93
CA PRO A 511 7.67 15.18 55.83
C PRO A 511 7.60 16.66 55.43
N GLU A 512 7.43 16.95 54.14
CA GLU A 512 7.40 18.32 53.57
C GLU A 512 6.02 18.75 53.05
N GLY A 513 4.96 17.97 53.33
CA GLY A 513 3.58 18.32 52.95
C GLY A 513 3.11 17.82 51.56
N PRO A 514 1.84 18.06 51.20
CA PRO A 514 1.19 17.47 50.02
C PRO A 514 1.70 18.02 48.68
N GLU A 515 2.15 19.26 48.62
CA GLU A 515 2.75 19.88 47.43
C GLU A 515 4.09 19.21 47.07
N ALA A 516 4.91 18.96 48.09
CA ALA A 516 6.15 18.20 47.97
C ALA A 516 5.88 16.74 47.57
N HIS A 517 4.90 16.10 48.19
CA HIS A 517 4.49 14.75 47.83
C HIS A 517 4.04 14.65 46.35
N TYR A 518 3.32 15.65 45.85
CA TYR A 518 2.92 15.69 44.44
C TYR A 518 4.13 15.76 43.50
N LEU A 519 5.09 16.66 43.76
CA LEU A 519 6.32 16.83 42.97
C LEU A 519 7.27 15.63 43.03
N GLU A 520 7.33 14.93 44.16
CA GLU A 520 8.23 13.79 44.35
C GLU A 520 7.67 12.47 43.81
N SER A 521 6.38 12.20 43.97
CA SER A 521 5.82 10.92 43.54
C SER A 521 4.38 10.97 43.02
N GLY A 522 3.59 11.95 43.44
CA GLY A 522 2.17 12.04 43.08
C GLY A 522 1.92 12.15 41.58
N TRP A 523 2.65 13.01 40.87
CA TRP A 523 2.46 13.15 39.42
C TRP A 523 2.91 11.90 38.65
N ARG A 524 3.92 11.17 39.12
CA ARG A 524 4.39 9.89 38.54
C ARG A 524 3.36 8.76 38.73
N LYS A 525 2.59 8.82 39.81
CA LYS A 525 1.42 7.96 40.06
C LYS A 525 0.17 8.42 39.29
N GLY A 526 0.25 9.58 38.61
CA GLY A 526 -0.84 10.17 37.85
C GLY A 526 -1.95 10.77 38.71
N PHE A 527 -1.61 11.26 39.91
CA PHE A 527 -2.55 11.94 40.81
C PHE A 527 -2.93 13.31 40.27
N LYS A 528 -4.17 13.76 40.54
CA LYS A 528 -4.68 15.04 40.05
C LYS A 528 -4.39 16.16 41.06
N PRO A 529 -3.68 17.23 40.69
CA PRO A 529 -3.36 18.34 41.59
C PRO A 529 -4.55 19.27 41.87
N ASN A 530 -5.58 19.25 41.02
CA ASN A 530 -6.83 20.00 41.16
C ASN A 530 -7.96 19.31 40.34
N PRO A 531 -9.22 19.75 40.43
CA PRO A 531 -10.33 19.13 39.70
C PRO A 531 -10.27 19.26 38.16
N THR A 532 -9.62 20.30 37.64
CA THR A 532 -9.63 20.66 36.21
C THR A 532 -8.41 20.18 35.43
N PHE A 533 -7.31 19.86 36.11
CA PHE A 533 -6.05 19.41 35.51
C PHE A 533 -5.87 17.91 35.70
N ASP A 534 -5.93 17.16 34.60
CA ASP A 534 -5.73 15.71 34.60
C ASP A 534 -4.29 15.36 34.21
N THR A 535 -3.50 14.98 35.21
CA THR A 535 -2.07 14.63 35.04
C THR A 535 -1.85 13.45 34.10
N LYS A 536 -2.76 12.47 34.06
CA LYS A 536 -2.63 11.31 33.16
C LYS A 536 -2.97 11.70 31.73
N ALA A 537 -4.01 12.49 31.54
CA ALA A 537 -4.36 13.01 30.21
C ALA A 537 -3.25 13.92 29.67
N TYR A 538 -2.67 14.77 30.53
CA TYR A 538 -1.58 15.67 30.16
C TYR A 538 -0.29 14.91 29.81
N LEU A 539 0.11 13.91 30.61
CA LEU A 539 1.26 13.03 30.29
C LEU A 539 1.04 12.12 29.08
N ALA A 540 -0.22 11.83 28.74
CA ALA A 540 -0.56 11.12 27.52
C ALA A 540 -0.48 12.04 26.29
N ALA A 541 -0.81 13.32 26.46
CA ALA A 541 -0.71 14.34 25.41
C ALA A 541 0.73 14.88 25.22
N HIS A 542 1.58 14.77 26.24
CA HIS A 542 2.99 15.21 26.26
C HIS A 542 3.93 14.07 26.73
N PRO A 543 4.15 13.03 25.90
CA PRO A 543 4.96 11.86 26.26
C PRO A 543 6.45 12.18 26.46
N ASP A 544 6.93 13.27 25.86
CA ASP A 544 8.26 13.85 25.99
C ASP A 544 8.60 14.22 27.44
N LEU A 545 7.60 14.59 28.24
CA LEU A 545 7.80 14.85 29.67
C LEU A 545 8.19 13.60 30.48
N LYS A 546 7.98 12.39 29.93
CA LYS A 546 8.40 11.12 30.57
C LYS A 546 9.91 10.89 30.50
N THR A 547 10.61 11.52 29.55
CA THR A 547 12.07 11.33 29.37
C THR A 547 12.89 12.41 30.08
N VAL A 548 12.30 13.58 30.37
CA VAL A 548 12.97 14.75 30.98
C VAL A 548 12.64 14.91 32.48
N ASP A 549 11.91 13.95 33.06
CA ASP A 549 11.53 13.91 34.49
C ASP A 549 10.96 15.24 35.03
N THR A 550 10.20 15.94 34.18
CA THR A 550 9.67 17.28 34.48
C THR A 550 8.20 17.20 34.91
N CYS A 551 7.84 17.89 36.00
CA CYS A 551 6.47 17.88 36.51
C CYS A 551 5.48 18.45 35.47
N PRO A 552 4.42 17.69 35.10
CA PRO A 552 3.41 18.10 34.12
C PRO A 552 2.74 19.45 34.39
N LEU A 553 2.42 19.73 35.66
CA LEU A 553 1.74 20.96 36.05
C LEU A 553 2.67 22.18 35.94
N LEU A 554 3.96 22.02 36.28
CA LEU A 554 4.96 23.09 36.13
C LEU A 554 5.28 23.36 34.66
N HIS A 555 5.24 22.34 33.81
CA HIS A 555 5.37 22.51 32.37
C HIS A 555 4.22 23.38 31.84
N PHE A 556 2.98 22.99 32.13
CA PHE A 556 1.78 23.71 31.71
C PHE A 556 1.79 25.21 32.04
N ILE A 557 2.14 25.57 33.28
CA ILE A 557 2.18 26.98 33.74
C ILE A 557 3.18 27.80 32.93
N LYS A 558 4.36 27.25 32.62
CA LYS A 558 5.41 27.95 31.86
C LYS A 558 5.05 28.15 30.39
N THR A 559 4.28 27.23 29.81
CA THR A 559 3.81 27.32 28.42
C THR A 559 2.76 28.40 28.26
N GLU A 560 1.79 28.50 29.19
CA GLU A 560 0.76 29.53 29.13
C GLU A 560 1.31 30.96 29.35
N GLU A 561 2.26 31.15 30.27
CA GLU A 561 2.89 32.46 30.49
C GLU A 561 3.67 32.98 29.27
N SER A 562 4.19 32.07 28.44
CA SER A 562 4.94 32.42 27.23
C SER A 562 4.01 32.88 26.10
N ALA A 563 2.83 32.26 25.96
CA ALA A 563 1.82 32.64 24.98
C ALA A 563 1.17 34.01 25.27
N VAL A 564 0.94 34.33 26.55
CA VAL A 564 0.35 35.61 26.98
C VAL A 564 1.30 36.79 26.71
N LYS A 565 2.62 36.61 26.88
CA LYS A 565 3.64 37.65 26.62
C LYS A 565 3.80 37.96 25.13
N ALA A 566 3.54 37.00 24.24
CA ALA A 566 3.57 37.21 22.79
C ALA A 566 2.37 38.05 22.31
N ASN A 567 1.17 37.79 22.85
CA ASN A 567 -0.04 38.53 22.50
C ASN A 567 -0.01 40.01 22.94
N ALA A 568 0.70 40.35 24.02
CA ALA A 568 0.85 41.74 24.47
C ALA A 568 1.72 42.61 23.54
N LYS A 569 2.64 42.00 22.76
CA LYS A 569 3.48 42.72 21.78
C LYS A 569 2.74 43.06 20.48
N LYS A 570 1.69 42.32 20.13
CA LYS A 570 0.94 42.47 18.87
C LYS A 570 -0.02 43.66 18.87
N ALA A 571 -0.48 44.10 20.05
CA ALA A 571 -1.37 45.24 20.20
C ALA A 571 -0.70 46.62 19.98
N LEU A 572 0.65 46.68 19.93
CA LEU A 572 1.41 47.94 19.87
C LEU A 572 1.94 48.32 18.47
N ASN A 573 1.91 47.42 17.47
CA ASN A 573 2.63 47.61 16.19
C ASN A 573 1.73 47.53 14.94
N GLY A 574 0.58 48.21 14.94
CA GLY A 574 -0.31 48.28 13.77
C GLY A 574 -0.15 49.56 12.96
N SER A 575 0.64 49.56 11.87
CA SER A 575 0.35 50.27 10.61
C SER A 575 1.49 50.13 9.57
N GLY A 576 1.18 49.65 8.36
CA GLY A 576 1.90 50.01 7.12
C GLY A 576 2.91 49.02 6.50
N ARG A 577 3.18 47.86 7.10
CA ARG A 577 4.09 46.86 6.51
C ARG A 577 3.34 45.83 5.63
N ALA A 578 4.02 45.31 4.61
CA ALA A 578 3.54 44.13 3.88
C ALA A 578 3.26 42.96 4.84
N PRO A 579 2.19 42.17 4.62
CA PRO A 579 1.79 41.12 5.55
C PRO A 579 2.86 40.02 5.60
N ARG A 580 3.24 39.58 6.80
CA ARG A 580 4.14 38.44 6.97
C ARG A 580 3.34 37.14 6.89
N ILE A 581 3.76 36.24 6.00
CA ILE A 581 3.07 34.98 5.71
C ILE A 581 3.91 33.79 6.18
N ALA A 582 3.29 32.85 6.90
CA ALA A 582 3.88 31.55 7.18
C ALA A 582 3.23 30.49 6.29
N VAL A 583 3.98 29.91 5.36
CA VAL A 583 3.54 28.75 4.58
C VAL A 583 4.06 27.51 5.28
N PHE A 584 3.18 26.55 5.57
CA PHE A 584 3.58 25.37 6.34
C PHE A 584 2.91 24.08 5.91
N THR A 585 3.65 22.98 6.10
CA THR A 585 3.20 21.61 5.81
C THR A 585 3.71 20.65 6.89
N ALA A 586 3.19 19.43 6.91
CA ALA A 586 3.68 18.37 7.80
C ALA A 586 3.93 17.07 7.04
N ILE A 587 5.12 16.49 7.23
CA ILE A 587 5.53 15.21 6.67
C ILE A 587 5.98 14.32 7.82
N VAL A 588 5.19 13.31 8.13
CA VAL A 588 5.45 12.38 9.23
C VAL A 588 5.88 11.03 8.63
N ASP A 589 6.98 10.46 9.12
CA ASP A 589 7.49 9.14 8.72
C ASP A 589 7.79 9.00 7.21
N GLY A 590 8.11 10.11 6.52
CA GLY A 590 8.40 10.10 5.08
C GLY A 590 7.18 9.79 4.20
N TYR A 591 5.96 10.02 4.71
CA TYR A 591 4.71 9.72 4.00
C TYR A 591 4.56 10.39 2.63
N ASP A 592 5.12 11.59 2.46
CA ASP A 592 5.14 12.32 1.20
C ASP A 592 6.53 12.98 1.01
N ASP A 593 6.92 13.24 -0.23
CA ASP A 593 8.15 13.97 -0.54
C ASP A 593 7.93 15.48 -0.39
N LEU A 594 8.86 16.15 0.28
CA LEU A 594 8.85 17.61 0.39
C LEU A 594 9.05 18.25 -0.98
N LYS A 595 8.07 19.05 -1.41
CA LYS A 595 8.11 19.78 -2.68
C LYS A 595 8.68 21.17 -2.46
N GLU A 596 9.77 21.49 -3.15
CA GLU A 596 10.32 22.85 -3.15
C GLU A 596 9.40 23.77 -3.97
N PRO A 597 8.96 24.93 -3.44
CA PRO A 597 8.14 25.87 -4.19
C PRO A 597 8.91 26.43 -5.38
N GLU A 598 8.23 26.56 -6.52
CA GLU A 598 8.83 27.10 -7.75
C GLU A 598 9.07 28.61 -7.65
N ILE A 599 8.19 29.32 -6.95
CA ILE A 599 8.28 30.76 -6.71
C ILE A 599 8.42 31.01 -5.21
N ILE A 600 9.57 31.54 -4.81
CA ILE A 600 9.87 31.92 -3.42
C ILE A 600 9.53 33.40 -3.23
N SER A 601 8.66 33.71 -2.28
CA SER A 601 8.34 35.09 -1.90
C SER A 601 9.27 35.61 -0.79
N GLU A 602 9.63 36.89 -0.86
CA GLU A 602 10.35 37.61 0.20
C GLU A 602 9.47 37.99 1.40
N HIS A 603 8.14 37.87 1.26
CA HIS A 603 7.16 38.14 2.32
C HIS A 603 6.64 36.87 3.01
N ALA A 604 7.12 35.70 2.57
CA ALA A 604 6.72 34.40 3.09
C ALA A 604 7.91 33.63 3.69
N ASP A 605 7.68 33.01 4.85
CA ASP A 605 8.57 32.02 5.43
C ASP A 605 7.94 30.62 5.28
N TYR A 606 8.75 29.63 4.89
CA TYR A 606 8.31 28.26 4.61
C TYR A 606 8.74 27.31 5.73
N PHE A 607 7.81 26.54 6.29
CA PHE A 607 8.04 25.65 7.44
C PHE A 607 7.56 24.22 7.18
N VAL A 608 8.40 23.24 7.48
CA VAL A 608 8.03 21.83 7.37
C VAL A 608 8.12 21.17 8.74
N PHE A 609 7.01 20.63 9.23
CA PHE A 609 6.98 19.84 10.45
C PHE A 609 7.27 18.39 10.10
N THR A 610 8.44 17.88 10.51
CA THR A 610 8.87 16.54 10.12
C THR A 610 9.85 15.92 11.11
N ASN A 611 9.86 14.59 11.16
CA ASN A 611 10.90 13.79 11.81
C ASN A 611 12.01 13.34 10.85
N SER A 612 11.90 13.69 9.56
CA SER A 612 12.87 13.37 8.51
C SER A 612 13.92 14.46 8.34
N LYS A 613 15.09 14.11 7.77
CA LYS A 613 16.12 15.10 7.44
C LYS A 613 15.68 15.95 6.26
N VAL A 614 15.64 17.26 6.45
CA VAL A 614 15.43 18.23 5.37
C VAL A 614 16.79 18.61 4.77
N SER A 615 16.83 18.76 3.44
CA SER A 615 18.05 19.17 2.73
C SER A 615 18.52 20.54 3.22
N LYS A 616 19.85 20.73 3.36
CA LYS A 616 20.43 22.03 3.72
C LYS A 616 20.15 23.12 2.68
N ASN A 617 19.82 22.74 1.44
CA ASN A 617 19.53 23.65 0.34
C ASN A 617 18.02 23.91 0.17
N SER A 618 17.18 23.36 1.06
CA SER A 618 15.73 23.57 1.02
C SER A 618 15.37 24.97 1.51
N VAL A 619 14.32 25.58 0.92
CA VAL A 619 13.73 26.81 1.47
C VAL A 619 12.92 26.53 2.74
N TRP A 620 12.49 25.28 2.93
CA TRP A 620 11.68 24.87 4.06
C TRP A 620 12.51 24.77 5.34
N LYS A 621 12.09 25.53 6.36
CA LYS A 621 12.68 25.52 7.70
C LYS A 621 12.12 24.31 8.47
N PRO A 622 12.95 23.36 8.92
CA PRO A 622 12.46 22.22 9.68
C PRO A 622 11.98 22.64 11.06
N MET A 623 10.77 22.22 11.41
CA MET A 623 10.16 22.41 12.72
C MET A 623 9.94 21.04 13.40
N PRO A 624 10.18 20.93 14.72
CA PRO A 624 9.96 19.68 15.44
C PRO A 624 8.46 19.36 15.54
N LEU A 625 8.14 18.06 15.54
CA LEU A 625 6.79 17.58 15.84
C LEU A 625 6.58 17.56 17.35
N GLU A 626 5.92 18.57 17.90
CA GLU A 626 5.66 18.69 19.36
C GLU A 626 4.58 17.71 19.84
N TYR A 627 3.67 17.32 18.97
CA TYR A 627 2.68 16.27 19.20
C TYR A 627 2.96 15.12 18.24
N VAL A 628 3.15 13.92 18.77
CA VAL A 628 3.33 12.70 17.98
C VAL A 628 2.33 11.66 18.47
N SER A 629 1.36 11.34 17.62
CA SER A 629 0.41 10.25 17.81
C SER A 629 0.92 8.96 17.15
N HIS A 630 0.43 7.82 17.63
CA HIS A 630 0.59 6.53 16.93
C HIS A 630 -0.11 6.53 15.55
N ASP A 631 -1.00 7.49 15.33
CA ASP A 631 -1.61 7.75 14.03
C ASP A 631 -0.92 8.97 13.37
N PRO A 632 -0.07 8.76 12.35
CA PRO A 632 0.65 9.85 11.69
C PRO A 632 -0.30 10.86 11.03
N THR A 633 -1.52 10.44 10.67
CA THR A 633 -2.55 11.37 10.15
C THR A 633 -2.94 12.37 11.24
N ARG A 634 -3.14 11.91 12.48
CA ARG A 634 -3.48 12.80 13.61
C ARG A 634 -2.31 13.72 13.95
N THR A 635 -1.08 13.24 13.84
CA THR A 635 0.13 14.07 13.98
C THR A 635 0.13 15.22 12.96
N ALA A 636 -0.08 14.94 11.67
CA ALA A 636 -0.16 15.97 10.64
C ALA A 636 -1.35 16.93 10.85
N ARG A 637 -2.51 16.40 11.28
CA ARG A 637 -3.69 17.24 11.59
C ARG A 637 -3.51 18.10 12.82
N PHE A 638 -2.71 17.69 13.80
CA PHE A 638 -2.36 18.55 14.92
C PHE A 638 -1.61 19.79 14.43
N VAL A 639 -0.58 19.62 13.60
CA VAL A 639 0.16 20.74 13.01
C VAL A 639 -0.79 21.67 12.25
N LYS A 640 -1.63 21.10 11.37
CA LYS A 640 -2.63 21.84 10.58
C LYS A 640 -3.60 22.66 11.44
N THR A 641 -3.97 22.13 12.60
CA THR A 641 -4.95 22.76 13.50
C THR A 641 -4.31 23.64 14.57
N HIS A 642 -2.99 23.72 14.67
CA HIS A 642 -2.30 24.55 15.67
C HIS A 642 -1.35 25.61 15.11
N PRO A 643 -1.62 26.26 13.95
CA PRO A 643 -0.73 27.33 13.47
C PRO A 643 -0.64 28.50 14.46
N HIS A 644 -1.67 28.71 15.29
CA HIS A 644 -1.69 29.74 16.32
C HIS A 644 -0.62 29.55 17.41
N LEU A 645 -0.11 28.32 17.62
CA LEU A 645 0.99 28.05 18.55
C LEU A 645 2.35 28.43 17.96
N TYR A 646 2.51 28.27 16.64
CA TYR A 646 3.79 28.39 15.95
C TYR A 646 3.99 29.76 15.29
N PHE A 647 2.92 30.38 14.82
CA PHE A 647 2.96 31.53 13.92
C PHE A 647 2.25 32.75 14.48
N ALA A 648 2.22 32.91 15.81
CA ALA A 648 1.61 34.05 16.48
C ALA A 648 2.16 35.41 16.01
N ASP A 649 3.44 35.47 15.61
CA ASP A 649 4.14 36.66 15.11
C ASP A 649 3.89 36.96 13.61
N TYR A 650 3.16 36.11 12.91
CA TYR A 650 2.77 36.28 11.51
C TYR A 650 1.40 36.93 11.40
N ASP A 651 1.12 37.49 10.23
CA ASP A 651 -0.18 38.09 9.89
C ASP A 651 -1.14 37.03 9.31
N TRP A 652 -0.60 36.11 8.51
CA TRP A 652 -1.32 35.00 7.89
C TRP A 652 -0.52 33.70 7.98
N ALA A 653 -1.24 32.58 8.15
CA ALA A 653 -0.68 31.24 7.99
C ALA A 653 -1.42 30.49 6.88
N ILE A 654 -0.67 29.78 6.04
CA ILE A 654 -1.17 29.02 4.90
C ILE A 654 -0.73 27.57 5.05
N TRP A 655 -1.70 26.71 5.37
CA TRP A 655 -1.51 25.26 5.32
C TRP A 655 -1.52 24.80 3.86
N VAL A 656 -0.57 23.97 3.48
CA VAL A 656 -0.53 23.26 2.20
C VAL A 656 -0.21 21.79 2.46
N ASP A 657 -1.10 20.87 2.05
CA ASP A 657 -0.81 19.43 2.13
C ASP A 657 0.49 19.10 1.36
N ALA A 658 1.29 18.18 1.88
CA ALA A 658 2.64 17.89 1.36
C ALA A 658 2.66 17.39 -0.09
N ASN A 659 1.56 16.84 -0.57
CA ASN A 659 1.40 16.36 -1.94
C ASN A 659 0.98 17.48 -2.93
N LEU A 660 0.96 18.74 -2.50
CA LEU A 660 0.69 19.89 -3.34
C LEU A 660 1.94 20.75 -3.51
N LEU A 661 2.16 21.20 -4.74
CA LEU A 661 3.13 22.25 -5.04
C LEU A 661 2.37 23.54 -5.34
N LEU A 662 2.66 24.58 -4.58
CA LEU A 662 2.21 25.94 -4.88
C LEU A 662 3.14 26.52 -5.97
N VAL A 663 2.57 26.84 -7.13
CA VAL A 663 3.29 27.41 -8.29
C VAL A 663 3.08 28.92 -8.45
N GLU A 664 2.49 29.57 -7.44
CA GLU A 664 2.39 31.03 -7.37
C GLU A 664 2.90 31.58 -6.02
N LYS A 665 3.09 32.89 -5.95
CA LYS A 665 3.35 33.63 -4.72
C LYS A 665 2.24 33.40 -3.69
N PRO A 666 2.58 33.06 -2.42
CA PRO A 666 1.60 32.87 -1.35
C PRO A 666 0.63 34.04 -1.14
N GLU A 667 1.06 35.26 -1.48
CA GLU A 667 0.26 36.48 -1.46
C GLU A 667 -0.99 36.39 -2.33
N ALA A 668 -0.94 35.65 -3.44
CA ALA A 668 -2.06 35.45 -4.37
C ALA A 668 -3.20 34.61 -3.77
N LEU A 669 -3.00 34.03 -2.58
CA LEU A 669 -4.03 33.30 -1.82
C LEU A 669 -4.65 34.16 -0.72
N LEU A 670 -4.12 35.35 -0.44
CA LEU A 670 -4.68 36.23 0.57
C LEU A 670 -5.98 36.87 0.08
N PRO A 671 -6.92 37.18 1.00
CA PRO A 671 -8.13 37.88 0.61
C PRO A 671 -7.83 39.32 0.17
N ASP A 672 -8.69 39.86 -0.70
CA ASP A 672 -8.59 41.24 -1.15
C ASP A 672 -8.60 42.23 0.03
N PRO A 673 -7.85 43.35 -0.04
CA PRO A 673 -7.90 44.40 0.95
C PRO A 673 -9.33 44.88 1.20
N GLY A 674 -9.82 44.71 2.44
CA GLY A 674 -11.19 45.09 2.84
C GLY A 674 -12.18 43.92 2.92
N SER A 675 -11.79 42.71 2.49
CA SER A 675 -12.56 41.50 2.76
C SER A 675 -12.66 41.23 4.27
N LYS A 676 -13.81 40.72 4.70
CA LYS A 676 -14.04 40.27 6.08
C LYS A 676 -13.60 38.82 6.30
N SER A 677 -13.29 38.07 5.23
CA SER A 677 -12.95 36.65 5.32
C SER A 677 -11.65 36.44 6.10
N LYS A 678 -11.76 35.69 7.20
CA LYS A 678 -10.62 35.41 8.10
C LYS A 678 -9.99 34.04 7.83
N VAL A 679 -10.76 33.15 7.20
CA VAL A 679 -10.33 31.82 6.78
C VAL A 679 -10.74 31.62 5.33
N LEU A 680 -9.85 31.06 4.51
CA LEU A 680 -10.16 30.75 3.11
C LEU A 680 -9.77 29.32 2.76
N THR A 681 -10.64 28.63 2.03
CA THR A 681 -10.42 27.26 1.53
C THR A 681 -11.32 26.99 0.30
N TRP A 682 -11.43 25.74 -0.17
CA TRP A 682 -12.30 25.38 -1.29
C TRP A 682 -13.58 24.68 -0.83
N HIS A 683 -14.62 24.78 -1.65
CA HIS A 683 -15.74 23.84 -1.59
C HIS A 683 -15.27 22.44 -1.94
N HIS A 684 -15.87 21.45 -1.28
CA HIS A 684 -15.63 20.06 -1.64
C HIS A 684 -16.21 19.77 -3.04
N PRO A 685 -15.43 19.17 -3.97
CA PRO A 685 -15.81 19.10 -5.39
C PRO A 685 -17.00 18.21 -5.72
N LEU A 686 -17.24 17.19 -4.90
CA LEU A 686 -18.16 16.09 -5.24
C LEU A 686 -19.34 15.93 -4.27
N ARG A 687 -19.27 16.58 -3.11
CA ARG A 687 -20.18 16.32 -1.99
C ARG A 687 -20.40 17.61 -1.26
N ASN A 688 -21.62 17.81 -0.80
CA ASN A 688 -22.02 19.00 -0.04
C ASN A 688 -22.53 18.64 1.36
N CYS A 689 -22.40 17.37 1.76
CA CYS A 689 -23.01 16.84 2.97
C CYS A 689 -22.01 15.99 3.77
N VAL A 690 -21.89 16.28 5.07
CA VAL A 690 -21.00 15.55 6.00
C VAL A 690 -21.36 14.07 6.13
N TYR A 691 -22.65 13.73 6.06
CA TYR A 691 -23.12 12.34 6.11
C TYR A 691 -22.66 11.55 4.87
N GLN A 692 -22.76 12.16 3.69
CA GLN A 692 -22.29 11.55 2.43
C GLN A 692 -20.76 11.37 2.43
N GLU A 693 -20.01 12.33 2.98
CA GLU A 693 -18.56 12.20 3.16
C GLU A 693 -18.22 11.09 4.16
N GLY A 694 -18.99 10.97 5.24
CA GLY A 694 -18.85 9.92 6.24
C GLY A 694 -18.99 8.53 5.62
N ASP A 695 -20.06 8.31 4.86
CA ASP A 695 -20.30 7.05 4.15
C ASP A 695 -19.16 6.73 3.16
N GLU A 696 -18.65 7.73 2.44
CA GLU A 696 -17.54 7.54 1.51
C GLU A 696 -16.22 7.26 2.23
N CYS A 697 -15.98 7.90 3.37
CA CYS A 697 -14.82 7.62 4.22
C CYS A 697 -14.84 6.18 4.74
N ILE A 698 -16.01 5.67 5.12
CA ILE A 698 -16.20 4.26 5.51
C ILE A 698 -15.91 3.34 4.32
N LYS A 699 -16.54 3.57 3.16
CA LYS A 699 -16.34 2.77 1.94
C LYS A 699 -14.89 2.69 1.51
N ARG A 700 -14.14 3.79 1.65
CA ARG A 700 -12.72 3.88 1.27
C ARG A 700 -11.76 3.48 2.38
N GLY A 701 -12.25 3.05 3.54
CA GLY A 701 -11.41 2.67 4.70
C GLY A 701 -10.52 3.81 5.20
N LYS A 702 -11.00 5.06 5.15
CA LYS A 702 -10.21 6.25 5.50
C LYS A 702 -10.04 6.43 7.01
N ASP A 703 -10.93 5.85 7.80
CA ASP A 703 -10.85 5.75 9.26
C ASP A 703 -11.69 4.56 9.74
N ASP A 704 -11.69 4.31 11.06
CA ASP A 704 -12.54 3.32 11.70
C ASP A 704 -14.04 3.60 11.44
N ALA A 705 -14.74 2.59 10.93
CA ALA A 705 -16.12 2.73 10.50
C ALA A 705 -17.09 2.96 11.67
N ASP A 706 -16.82 2.38 12.84
CA ASP A 706 -17.65 2.55 14.03
C ASP A 706 -17.48 3.97 14.59
N ILE A 707 -16.25 4.50 14.57
CA ILE A 707 -15.97 5.88 15.00
C ILE A 707 -16.69 6.88 14.08
N ILE A 708 -16.64 6.69 12.76
CA ILE A 708 -17.35 7.56 11.82
C ILE A 708 -18.87 7.46 12.05
N SER A 709 -19.41 6.25 12.17
CA SER A 709 -20.84 6.03 12.36
C SER A 709 -21.36 6.68 13.64
N GLN A 710 -20.66 6.51 14.76
CA GLN A 710 -20.99 7.17 16.03
C GLN A 710 -20.94 8.70 15.93
N HIS A 711 -19.96 9.25 15.18
CA HIS A 711 -19.90 10.68 14.94
C HIS A 711 -21.13 11.14 14.13
N MET A 712 -21.50 10.43 13.06
CA MET A 712 -22.67 10.78 12.25
C MET A 712 -23.98 10.68 13.03
N GLU A 713 -24.16 9.66 13.87
CA GLU A 713 -25.32 9.52 14.74
C GLU A 713 -25.44 10.68 15.73
N ARG A 714 -24.32 11.12 16.33
CA ARG A 714 -24.29 12.31 17.20
C ARG A 714 -24.74 13.57 16.46
N LEU A 715 -24.32 13.75 15.21
CA LEU A 715 -24.71 14.92 14.42
C LEU A 715 -26.20 14.89 14.10
N ARG A 716 -26.76 13.72 13.76
CA ARG A 716 -28.21 13.54 13.58
C ARG A 716 -28.98 13.81 14.86
N ALA A 717 -28.49 13.35 16.01
CA ALA A 717 -29.11 13.59 17.32
C ALA A 717 -29.08 15.06 17.76
N ARG A 718 -28.30 15.91 17.08
CA ARG A 718 -28.21 17.36 17.31
C ARG A 718 -28.86 18.17 16.19
N ASP A 719 -29.65 17.51 15.34
CA ASP A 719 -30.34 18.12 14.19
C ASP A 719 -29.38 18.89 13.26
N TYR A 720 -28.14 18.42 13.10
CA TYR A 720 -27.20 19.05 12.18
C TYR A 720 -27.70 18.88 10.73
N PRO A 721 -27.86 19.96 9.96
CA PRO A 721 -28.55 19.93 8.68
C PRO A 721 -27.86 19.05 7.64
N VAL A 722 -28.68 18.41 6.82
CA VAL A 722 -28.23 17.73 5.58
C VAL A 722 -27.85 18.82 4.57
N GLU A 723 -26.80 18.57 3.77
CA GLU A 723 -26.31 19.52 2.75
C GLU A 723 -25.84 20.89 3.28
N ALA A 724 -25.37 20.92 4.53
CA ALA A 724 -24.88 22.13 5.21
C ALA A 724 -23.55 22.71 4.70
N GLY A 725 -23.01 22.23 3.58
CA GLY A 725 -21.67 22.61 3.12
C GLY A 725 -20.61 21.54 3.40
N MET A 726 -19.66 21.40 2.48
CA MET A 726 -18.44 20.62 2.67
C MET A 726 -17.24 21.35 2.09
N PHE A 727 -16.06 21.09 2.67
CA PHE A 727 -14.82 21.79 2.35
C PHE A 727 -13.69 20.83 1.93
N GLU A 728 -12.90 21.27 0.97
CA GLU A 728 -11.63 20.64 0.61
C GLU A 728 -10.50 21.30 1.39
N THR A 729 -10.02 20.60 2.42
CA THR A 729 -9.11 21.20 3.42
C THR A 729 -7.63 21.15 3.03
N SER A 730 -7.28 20.72 1.82
CA SER A 730 -5.88 20.49 1.43
C SER A 730 -5.04 21.75 1.39
N VAL A 731 -5.69 22.91 1.28
CA VAL A 731 -5.06 24.22 1.49
C VAL A 731 -6.00 25.05 2.35
N MET A 732 -5.42 25.77 3.33
CA MET A 732 -6.18 26.63 4.21
C MET A 732 -5.40 27.89 4.58
N VAL A 733 -5.99 29.04 4.28
CA VAL A 733 -5.45 30.37 4.61
C VAL A 733 -6.15 30.84 5.88
N SER A 734 -5.40 31.33 6.87
CA SER A 734 -5.96 31.71 8.17
C SER A 734 -5.30 32.96 8.74
N ARG A 735 -6.12 33.90 9.23
CA ARG A 735 -5.67 35.13 9.88
C ARG A 735 -5.10 34.84 11.26
N MET A 736 -3.84 35.20 11.51
CA MET A 736 -3.17 34.88 12.77
C MET A 736 -3.40 35.95 13.85
N GLY A 737 -3.62 35.51 15.08
CA GLY A 737 -3.93 36.38 16.23
C GLY A 737 -5.38 36.84 16.32
N ASP A 738 -6.26 36.33 15.44
CA ASP A 738 -7.71 36.51 15.56
C ASP A 738 -8.30 35.45 16.51
N ARG A 739 -9.12 35.90 17.47
CA ARG A 739 -9.66 35.03 18.53
C ARG A 739 -10.65 34.00 18.00
N ASP A 740 -11.43 34.34 16.99
CA ASP A 740 -12.46 33.44 16.44
C ASP A 740 -11.79 32.32 15.64
N VAL A 741 -10.75 32.67 14.88
CA VAL A 741 -9.90 31.70 14.14
C VAL A 741 -9.17 30.77 15.11
N GLU A 742 -8.64 31.28 16.22
CA GLU A 742 -8.02 30.45 17.27
C GLU A 742 -9.05 29.52 17.93
N GLY A 743 -10.25 30.01 18.20
CA GLY A 743 -11.36 29.21 18.73
C GLY A 743 -11.77 28.07 17.78
N MET A 744 -11.88 28.38 16.48
CA MET A 744 -12.12 27.38 15.42
C MET A 744 -11.08 26.27 15.46
N PHE A 745 -9.80 26.62 15.51
CA PHE A 745 -8.71 25.66 15.55
C PHE A 745 -8.77 24.71 16.75
N LYS A 746 -9.03 25.25 17.95
CA LYS A 746 -9.18 24.47 19.18
C LYS A 746 -10.36 23.51 19.11
N GLN A 747 -11.51 23.98 18.64
CA GLN A 747 -12.71 23.16 18.52
C GLN A 747 -12.55 22.09 17.43
N TRP A 748 -11.88 22.43 16.31
CA TRP A 748 -11.62 21.51 15.23
C TRP A 748 -10.69 20.37 15.65
N TRP A 749 -9.60 20.69 16.36
CA TRP A 749 -8.75 19.65 16.93
C TRP A 749 -9.49 18.80 17.97
N ALA A 750 -10.29 19.40 18.86
CA ALA A 750 -11.04 18.65 19.86
C ALA A 750 -11.96 17.59 19.22
N ASP A 751 -12.64 17.94 18.12
CA ASP A 751 -13.47 17.00 17.39
C ASP A 751 -12.65 15.95 16.62
N ILE A 752 -11.53 16.33 16.00
CA ILE A 752 -10.61 15.36 15.36
C ILE A 752 -10.10 14.36 16.41
N ALA A 753 -9.53 14.85 17.51
CA ALA A 753 -8.93 14.06 18.58
C ALA A 753 -9.92 13.08 19.22
N ARG A 754 -11.19 13.49 19.36
CA ARG A 754 -12.24 12.69 20.01
C ARG A 754 -12.93 11.72 19.06
N TRP A 755 -13.08 12.09 17.79
CA TRP A 755 -13.85 11.34 16.81
C TRP A 755 -12.96 10.89 15.65
N SER A 756 -13.41 11.11 14.41
CA SER A 756 -12.68 10.68 13.23
C SER A 756 -11.44 11.55 12.99
N ARG A 757 -10.34 10.91 12.59
CA ARG A 757 -9.12 11.58 12.11
C ARG A 757 -9.31 12.31 10.78
N ARG A 758 -10.45 12.12 10.12
CA ARG A 758 -10.82 12.82 8.88
C ARG A 758 -11.33 14.21 9.24
N ASP A 759 -10.42 15.18 9.12
CA ASP A 759 -10.64 16.59 9.41
C ASP A 759 -11.79 17.23 8.61
N GLN A 760 -12.09 16.71 7.42
CA GLN A 760 -13.26 17.10 6.62
C GLN A 760 -14.61 16.75 7.26
N LEU A 761 -14.66 15.77 8.17
CA LEU A 761 -15.90 15.38 8.86
C LEU A 761 -16.23 16.28 10.06
N SER A 762 -15.25 17.05 10.55
CA SER A 762 -15.43 17.95 11.69
C SER A 762 -15.46 19.42 11.29
N LEU A 763 -14.74 19.83 10.24
CA LEU A 763 -14.65 21.25 9.86
C LEU A 763 -16.02 21.92 9.59
N PRO A 764 -16.95 21.34 8.81
CA PRO A 764 -18.25 21.98 8.57
C PRO A 764 -19.03 22.23 9.87
N VAL A 765 -18.97 21.28 10.81
CA VAL A 765 -19.66 21.34 12.10
C VAL A 765 -19.08 22.45 12.97
N VAL A 766 -17.75 22.57 12.99
CA VAL A 766 -17.04 23.62 13.73
C VAL A 766 -17.39 25.01 13.18
N LEU A 767 -17.38 25.15 11.85
CA LEU A 767 -17.68 26.41 11.18
C LEU A 767 -19.14 26.83 11.37
N ASN A 768 -20.09 25.90 11.33
CA ASN A 768 -21.51 26.20 11.59
C ASN A 768 -21.77 26.67 13.03
N GLY A 769 -20.90 26.31 13.98
CA GLY A 769 -20.98 26.73 15.38
C GLY A 769 -20.36 28.09 15.69
N LEU A 770 -19.71 28.73 14.71
CA LEU A 770 -18.97 29.98 14.87
C LEU A 770 -19.46 31.02 13.87
N ASP A 771 -19.59 32.27 14.30
CA ASP A 771 -19.90 33.40 13.42
C ASP A 771 -18.61 33.88 12.71
N LEU A 772 -18.01 32.98 11.92
CA LEU A 772 -16.74 33.20 11.23
C LEU A 772 -16.97 33.35 9.73
N ASP A 773 -16.50 34.46 9.16
CA ASP A 773 -16.57 34.68 7.72
C ASP A 773 -15.52 33.83 6.98
N VAL A 774 -16.00 32.78 6.31
CA VAL A 774 -15.19 31.85 5.52
C VAL A 774 -15.29 32.23 4.05
N GLY A 775 -14.17 32.66 3.48
CA GLY A 775 -14.03 32.94 2.06
C GLY A 775 -13.66 31.70 1.25
N TYR A 776 -13.85 31.78 -0.06
CA TYR A 776 -13.48 30.71 -0.99
C TYR A 776 -12.36 31.16 -1.92
N LEU A 777 -11.34 30.30 -2.07
CA LEU A 777 -10.15 30.62 -2.87
C LEU A 777 -10.41 30.58 -4.39
N ALA A 778 -11.49 29.93 -4.83
CA ALA A 778 -11.91 29.90 -6.23
C ALA A 778 -13.42 30.10 -6.38
N ARG A 779 -13.84 30.45 -7.60
CA ARG A 779 -15.27 30.53 -7.97
C ARG A 779 -15.90 29.14 -7.95
N ALA A 780 -17.22 29.09 -7.77
CA ALA A 780 -17.98 27.84 -7.82
C ALA A 780 -17.67 27.04 -9.10
N GLY A 781 -17.36 25.75 -8.96
CA GLY A 781 -17.01 24.85 -10.06
C GLY A 781 -15.51 24.59 -10.28
N ILE A 782 -14.62 25.33 -9.61
CA ILE A 782 -13.18 25.06 -9.59
C ILE A 782 -12.80 24.43 -8.25
N CYS A 783 -12.15 23.28 -8.26
CA CYS A 783 -11.59 22.65 -7.06
C CYS A 783 -10.08 22.80 -7.01
N MET A 784 -9.47 22.50 -5.86
CA MET A 784 -8.02 22.69 -5.66
C MET A 784 -7.21 21.94 -6.73
N ARG A 785 -7.64 20.74 -7.13
CA ARG A 785 -6.95 19.89 -8.12
C ARG A 785 -6.93 20.46 -9.54
N THR A 786 -7.81 21.42 -9.82
CA THR A 786 -7.94 22.10 -11.12
C THR A 786 -7.50 23.55 -11.07
N ASP A 787 -7.08 24.03 -9.89
CA ASP A 787 -6.67 25.42 -9.71
C ASP A 787 -5.23 25.60 -10.25
N PRO A 788 -5.00 26.52 -11.22
CA PRO A 788 -3.71 26.67 -11.86
C PRO A 788 -2.60 27.15 -10.91
N ARG A 789 -2.94 27.62 -9.71
CA ARG A 789 -1.96 27.99 -8.68
C ARG A 789 -1.33 26.78 -8.00
N PHE A 790 -1.83 25.57 -8.23
CA PHE A 790 -1.32 24.35 -7.60
C PHE A 790 -1.07 23.23 -8.60
N VAL A 791 -0.05 22.43 -8.34
CA VAL A 791 0.17 21.14 -8.98
C VAL A 791 -0.08 20.04 -7.95
N TYR A 792 -1.07 19.18 -8.24
CA TYR A 792 -1.41 18.05 -7.40
C TYR A 792 -0.54 16.84 -7.74
N PHE A 793 0.19 16.34 -6.75
CA PHE A 793 0.87 15.04 -6.81
C PHE A 793 0.00 14.01 -6.07
N GLY A 794 -0.11 12.80 -6.60
CA GLY A 794 -0.67 11.70 -5.83
C GLY A 794 0.18 11.45 -4.58
N HIS A 795 -0.43 11.12 -3.44
CA HIS A 795 0.33 10.72 -2.26
C HIS A 795 1.24 9.53 -2.59
N ASN A 796 2.43 9.51 -2.00
CA ASN A 796 3.32 8.36 -2.03
C ASN A 796 2.65 7.23 -1.24
N LYS A 797 1.92 6.35 -1.93
CA LYS A 797 1.20 5.22 -1.33
C LYS A 797 2.04 3.96 -1.34
#